data_AF-A0A8T5K2X9-F1
#
_entry.id   AF-A0A8T5K2X9-F1
#
_cell.length_a   1.000
_cell.length_b   1.000
_cell.length_c   1.000
_cell.angle_alpha   90.00
_cell.angle_beta   90.00
_cell.angle_gamma   90.00
#
_symmetry.space_group_name_H-M   'P 1'
#
loop_
_entity.id
_entity.type
_entity.pdbx_description
1 polymer ?
#
loop_
_entity_poly.entity_id
_entity_poly.type
_entity_poly.pdbx_seq_one_letter_code
_entity_poly.pdbx_strand_id
1 'polypeptide(L)'
;MNKNKIMLGILLFVALAFGSIALCPPDCSDDDFSGLDSFDYTGGDYTTITDWSVVDWTQIPSFRIPEVPAEFLDYLKLDISQREQMTSTQITYHFNEIDDLTIDVNEQEAVKAIKEKYGIDVNLGNGASLKQGVFAATYGFMENVPIEKVSKTTEITIDVKGQVILLNEPNPPSTGEYTVDYLEMEGLLKIPEIVIPGGYKISVEGELSFKDGQAYVKRHDTTTINDLEITNGGDREINVYFDGVERPGTTSISMDLDKKKLFLGKGEYNVMFKPGNVFLDVQRNDFLSLQKNFNSVITIQNRGKDLIPLMTVTGNMKTFGEGFFLYNGIHRFTINIYSQHPELFRISGESHFEDYYGGDSPLEIAKFGLEFVQGAKGSVPFALSLVDNPEEDTFQEIHRVIFDNSQNFIVAPEDKLPEVFECKTCTVDFRESKVLFDYSTARILKKSKIQHIEIDSDNPVVLYRISQMLDKLPPAIKDSILELQIVSKSRIHELCGEKTGGCAKSSSRRITIPEDASDKLLYHEAAHTFTFQLDHDEQLGDEEKRKLYQLYKKRELAIKRGVPTPSLPEMSQFEIALAKSYTPSRASPGEFRKKWEEIAGDVYGKDLGEKVIADRNAVSWSDGGGDPRYGCVRPYGCNNIYEDIATFVEPIVNKDFAFYQALITPGSKRYDSRYRQKLDLLHEYGFMVDEDYQKIVGDIK
;
A
#
# COMPACT_ATOMS: atom_id res chain seq x y z
N MET A 1 -19.78 19.23 75.35
CA MET A 1 -19.27 20.06 74.23
C MET A 1 -20.11 21.32 74.12
N ASN A 2 -19.49 22.49 74.14
CA ASN A 2 -20.11 23.77 74.48
C ASN A 2 -21.20 24.21 73.50
N LYS A 3 -22.44 24.31 73.99
CA LYS A 3 -23.61 24.88 73.30
C LYS A 3 -23.37 26.29 72.73
N ASN A 4 -22.38 27.01 73.25
CA ASN A 4 -22.03 28.36 72.81
C ASN A 4 -21.28 28.40 71.46
N LYS A 5 -20.69 27.29 70.98
CA LYS A 5 -20.00 27.28 69.66
C LYS A 5 -20.95 27.00 68.48
N ILE A 6 -22.05 26.28 68.71
CA ILE A 6 -23.07 26.03 67.68
C ILE A 6 -23.94 27.27 67.48
N MET A 7 -24.25 28.02 68.54
CA MET A 7 -25.02 29.26 68.44
C MET A 7 -24.26 30.37 67.71
N LEU A 8 -22.93 30.45 67.89
CA LEU A 8 -22.09 31.42 67.17
C LEU A 8 -21.96 31.08 65.68
N GLY A 9 -21.93 29.79 65.32
CA GLY A 9 -21.92 29.34 63.93
C GLY A 9 -23.22 29.64 63.17
N ILE A 10 -24.38 29.45 63.83
CA ILE A 10 -25.69 29.77 63.23
C ILE A 10 -25.88 31.29 63.12
N LEU A 11 -25.41 32.08 64.10
CA LEU A 11 -25.46 33.55 64.00
C LEU A 11 -24.56 34.11 62.91
N LEU A 12 -23.37 33.52 62.67
CA LEU A 12 -22.51 33.95 61.56
C LEU A 12 -23.09 33.58 60.19
N PHE A 13 -23.77 32.43 60.08
CA PHE A 13 -24.39 31.99 58.83
C PHE A 13 -25.65 32.80 58.49
N VAL A 14 -26.43 33.22 59.50
CA VAL A 14 -27.59 34.12 59.30
C VAL A 14 -27.14 35.57 59.03
N ALA A 15 -26.02 36.03 59.60
CA ALA A 15 -25.45 37.34 59.31
C ALA A 15 -24.82 37.44 57.91
N LEU A 16 -24.31 36.32 57.35
CA LEU A 16 -23.78 36.26 55.98
C LEU A 16 -24.88 36.01 54.93
N ALA A 17 -26.00 35.38 55.29
CA ALA A 17 -27.11 35.14 54.37
C ALA A 17 -28.08 36.33 54.21
N PHE A 18 -28.02 37.33 55.09
CA PHE A 18 -28.94 38.50 55.08
C PHE A 18 -28.22 39.85 55.19
N GLY A 19 -26.95 39.90 54.77
CA GLY A 19 -26.19 41.14 54.67
C GLY A 19 -26.60 41.97 53.45
N SER A 20 -27.51 42.91 53.68
CA SER A 20 -27.59 44.19 52.96
C SER A 20 -28.30 44.21 51.59
N ILE A 21 -29.61 43.93 51.58
CA ILE A 21 -30.51 44.64 50.66
C ILE A 21 -30.82 46.00 51.33
N ALA A 22 -29.97 46.99 51.04
CA ALA A 22 -30.36 48.38 51.27
C ALA A 22 -31.34 48.73 50.14
N LEU A 23 -32.63 48.75 50.48
CA LEU A 23 -33.65 49.37 49.62
C LEU A 23 -33.30 50.85 49.49
N CYS A 24 -32.86 51.22 48.28
CA CYS A 24 -32.75 52.61 47.89
C CYS A 24 -34.14 53.27 47.98
N PRO A 25 -34.22 54.57 48.31
CA PRO A 25 -35.44 55.36 48.18
C PRO A 25 -35.96 55.30 46.73
N PRO A 26 -37.28 55.39 46.50
CA PRO A 26 -37.91 55.23 45.18
C PRO A 26 -37.65 56.37 44.17
N ASP A 27 -36.50 57.05 44.25
CA ASP A 27 -36.05 58.09 43.32
C ASP A 27 -34.65 57.80 42.74
N CYS A 28 -34.16 56.56 42.85
CA CYS A 28 -33.06 56.10 42.01
C CYS A 28 -33.68 55.60 40.69
N SER A 29 -33.76 56.48 39.70
CA SER A 29 -33.78 56.05 38.31
C SER A 29 -32.49 55.28 38.06
N ASP A 30 -32.58 53.95 38.18
CA ASP A 30 -31.76 53.05 37.39
C ASP A 30 -32.08 53.38 35.92
N ASP A 31 -31.45 54.43 35.40
CA ASP A 31 -31.11 54.51 33.98
C ASP A 31 -30.11 53.37 33.76
N ASP A 32 -30.67 52.17 33.70
CA ASP A 32 -30.52 51.22 32.62
C ASP A 32 -29.29 51.49 31.72
N PHE A 33 -28.08 51.28 32.25
CA PHE A 33 -26.91 50.96 31.44
C PHE A 33 -27.00 49.50 30.95
N SER A 34 -28.19 49.07 30.53
CA SER A 34 -28.32 47.87 29.72
C SER A 34 -27.87 48.20 28.30
N GLY A 35 -26.79 47.53 27.91
CA GLY A 35 -26.49 47.28 26.52
C GLY A 35 -25.61 48.32 25.85
N LEU A 36 -24.34 47.96 25.68
CA LEU A 36 -23.56 48.36 24.50
C LEU A 36 -24.28 47.99 23.18
N ASP A 37 -25.36 47.19 23.24
CA ASP A 37 -26.36 47.01 22.18
C ASP A 37 -27.00 48.34 21.68
N SER A 38 -26.83 49.45 22.41
CA SER A 38 -27.34 50.77 22.03
C SER A 38 -26.28 51.82 21.65
N PHE A 39 -24.98 51.46 21.66
CA PHE A 39 -23.92 52.40 21.26
C PHE A 39 -24.02 52.69 19.76
N ASP A 40 -24.13 53.97 19.39
CA ASP A 40 -24.12 54.39 18.00
C ASP A 40 -22.69 54.33 17.43
N TYR A 41 -22.32 53.21 16.81
CA TYR A 41 -21.02 53.04 16.16
C TYR A 41 -20.80 53.99 14.96
N THR A 42 -21.85 54.64 14.43
CA THR A 42 -21.71 55.55 13.28
C THR A 42 -21.49 57.00 13.71
N GLY A 43 -22.05 57.44 14.84
CA GLY A 43 -22.00 58.83 15.32
C GLY A 43 -21.57 59.04 16.78
N GLY A 44 -21.49 57.96 17.58
CA GLY A 44 -21.15 58.01 19.00
C GLY A 44 -19.69 58.32 19.28
N ASP A 45 -19.40 58.88 20.45
CA ASP A 45 -18.04 59.20 20.90
C ASP A 45 -17.38 57.96 21.51
N TYR A 46 -16.40 57.37 20.79
CA TYR A 46 -15.69 56.16 21.22
C TYR A 46 -14.95 56.33 22.55
N THR A 47 -14.63 57.57 22.98
CA THR A 47 -13.99 57.81 24.28
C THR A 47 -14.92 57.57 25.47
N THR A 48 -16.23 57.44 25.23
CA THR A 48 -17.23 57.15 26.27
C THR A 48 -17.41 55.66 26.56
N ILE A 49 -16.85 54.78 25.72
CA ILE A 49 -16.89 53.32 25.94
C ILE A 49 -15.95 52.95 27.08
N THR A 50 -16.52 52.37 28.15
CA THR A 50 -15.77 51.97 29.35
C THR A 50 -15.44 50.47 29.39
N ASP A 51 -16.17 49.64 28.65
CA ASP A 51 -15.90 48.20 28.50
C ASP A 51 -15.75 47.85 27.01
N TRP A 52 -14.49 47.74 26.57
CA TRP A 52 -14.14 47.39 25.19
C TRP A 52 -14.26 45.90 24.88
N SER A 53 -14.40 45.05 25.91
CA SER A 53 -14.47 43.60 25.72
C SER A 53 -15.78 43.15 25.07
N VAL A 54 -16.83 43.98 25.17
CA VAL A 54 -18.18 43.72 24.64
C VAL A 54 -18.47 44.47 23.34
N VAL A 55 -17.51 45.23 22.79
CA VAL A 55 -17.67 45.96 21.53
C VAL A 55 -17.81 44.99 20.35
N ASP A 56 -18.81 45.23 19.51
CA ASP A 56 -18.96 44.54 18.22
C ASP A 56 -18.13 45.25 17.16
N TRP A 57 -16.91 44.75 16.95
CA TRP A 57 -15.95 45.29 15.99
C TRP A 57 -16.47 45.34 14.55
N THR A 58 -17.44 44.49 14.20
CA THR A 58 -18.03 44.47 12.85
C THR A 58 -18.96 45.66 12.59
N GLN A 59 -19.42 46.35 13.64
CA GLN A 59 -20.30 47.51 13.53
C GLN A 59 -19.55 48.84 13.44
N ILE A 60 -18.26 48.87 13.76
CA ILE A 60 -17.41 50.07 13.65
C ILE A 60 -17.13 50.35 12.17
N PRO A 61 -17.62 51.44 11.58
CA PRO A 61 -17.27 51.77 10.20
C PRO A 61 -15.76 52.02 10.08
N SER A 62 -15.13 51.55 8.99
CA SER A 62 -13.68 51.66 8.80
C SER A 62 -13.14 53.09 9.01
N PHE A 63 -13.84 54.10 8.50
CA PHE A 63 -13.43 55.52 8.65
C PHE A 63 -13.44 56.05 10.10
N ARG A 64 -14.10 55.34 11.04
CA ARG A 64 -14.11 55.68 12.48
C ARG A 64 -13.00 54.97 13.27
N ILE A 65 -12.28 54.01 12.68
CA ILE A 65 -11.17 53.29 13.35
C ILE A 65 -10.11 54.23 13.94
N PRO A 66 -9.70 55.34 13.29
CA PRO A 66 -8.77 56.30 13.88
C PRO A 66 -9.19 56.87 15.25
N GLU A 67 -10.48 56.84 15.59
CA GLU A 67 -11.02 57.38 16.85
C GLU A 67 -10.98 56.39 18.01
N VAL A 68 -10.74 55.10 17.72
CA VAL A 68 -10.57 54.06 18.75
C VAL A 68 -9.20 54.24 19.41
N PRO A 69 -9.10 54.40 20.74
CA PRO A 69 -7.80 54.49 21.40
C PRO A 69 -6.95 53.23 21.15
N ALA A 70 -5.65 53.41 20.90
CA ALA A 70 -4.77 52.33 20.46
C ALA A 70 -4.71 51.16 21.43
N GLU A 71 -4.72 51.43 22.74
CA GLU A 71 -4.67 50.43 23.80
C GLU A 71 -5.93 49.54 23.89
N PHE A 72 -7.03 49.95 23.26
CA PHE A 72 -8.30 49.21 23.28
C PHE A 72 -8.65 48.57 21.94
N LEU A 73 -7.85 48.82 20.90
CA LEU A 73 -8.04 48.25 19.57
C LEU A 73 -7.74 46.74 19.60
N ASP A 74 -8.66 45.90 19.14
CA ASP A 74 -8.46 44.44 19.04
C ASP A 74 -8.17 44.09 17.56
N TYR A 75 -6.89 44.12 17.19
CA TYR A 75 -6.44 43.96 15.80
C TYR A 75 -7.00 42.70 15.14
N LEU A 76 -7.04 41.59 15.88
CA LEU A 76 -7.48 40.29 15.36
C LEU A 76 -8.97 40.26 14.99
N LYS A 77 -9.77 41.20 15.51
CA LYS A 77 -11.20 41.33 15.20
C LYS A 77 -11.51 42.33 14.09
N LEU A 78 -10.53 43.10 13.63
CA LEU A 78 -10.70 44.02 12.52
C LEU A 78 -10.64 43.30 11.17
N ASP A 79 -11.46 43.74 10.22
CA ASP A 79 -11.29 43.39 8.82
C ASP A 79 -10.20 44.24 8.13
N ILE A 80 -9.82 43.87 6.91
CA ILE A 80 -8.74 44.55 6.15
C ILE A 80 -9.07 46.04 5.93
N SER A 81 -10.32 46.37 5.60
CA SER A 81 -10.72 47.75 5.33
C SER A 81 -10.64 48.63 6.58
N GLN A 82 -10.89 48.06 7.76
CA GLN A 82 -10.72 48.71 9.05
C GLN A 82 -9.25 48.87 9.40
N ARG A 83 -8.42 47.83 9.21
CA ARG A 83 -6.97 47.86 9.49
C ARG A 83 -6.23 48.89 8.62
N GLU A 84 -6.65 49.04 7.36
CA GLU A 84 -6.14 50.09 6.47
C GLU A 84 -6.41 51.52 6.98
N GLN A 85 -7.38 51.72 7.88
CA GLN A 85 -7.68 53.02 8.49
C GLN A 85 -6.96 53.22 9.83
N MET A 86 -6.13 52.28 10.28
CA MET A 86 -5.35 52.46 11.51
C MET A 86 -4.34 53.60 11.37
N THR A 87 -4.22 54.39 12.43
CA THR A 87 -3.21 55.43 12.58
C THR A 87 -1.85 54.84 12.93
N SER A 88 -0.78 55.58 12.67
CA SER A 88 0.59 55.25 13.09
C SER A 88 0.73 54.90 14.59
N THR A 89 -0.01 55.56 15.47
CA THR A 89 -0.04 55.24 16.91
C THR A 89 -0.66 53.86 17.19
N GLN A 90 -1.76 53.53 16.51
CA GLN A 90 -2.41 52.21 16.65
C GLN A 90 -1.50 51.11 16.09
N ILE A 91 -0.92 51.31 14.91
CA ILE A 91 0.05 50.37 14.32
C ILE A 91 1.25 50.15 15.25
N THR A 92 1.76 51.22 15.88
CA THR A 92 2.86 51.16 16.86
C THR A 92 2.57 50.24 18.05
N TYR A 93 1.32 50.22 18.50
CA TYR A 93 0.85 49.38 19.61
C TYR A 93 0.72 47.91 19.19
N HIS A 94 0.30 47.66 17.94
CA HIS A 94 -0.02 46.32 17.41
C HIS A 94 1.03 45.72 16.46
N PHE A 95 2.25 46.26 16.40
CA PHE A 95 3.32 45.74 15.53
C PHE A 95 3.50 44.20 15.59
N ASN A 96 3.38 43.61 16.79
CA ASN A 96 3.56 42.18 16.99
C ASN A 96 2.44 41.31 16.40
N GLU A 97 1.28 41.91 16.14
CA GLU A 97 0.06 41.24 15.68
C GLU A 97 -0.12 41.39 14.16
N ILE A 98 0.54 42.38 13.55
CA ILE A 98 0.51 42.62 12.10
C ILE A 98 1.43 41.63 11.39
N ASP A 99 0.89 40.88 10.42
CA ASP A 99 1.66 39.88 9.68
C ASP A 99 2.43 40.53 8.53
N ASP A 100 1.79 41.43 7.77
CA ASP A 100 2.44 42.19 6.70
C ASP A 100 2.03 43.67 6.70
N LEU A 101 3.01 44.54 6.94
CA LEU A 101 2.87 46.00 7.00
C LEU A 101 2.56 46.65 5.65
N THR A 102 2.68 45.95 4.52
CA THR A 102 2.33 46.48 3.19
C THR A 102 0.92 46.09 2.75
N ILE A 103 0.32 45.06 3.37
CA ILE A 103 -0.96 44.47 2.97
C ILE A 103 -2.02 44.69 4.04
N ASP A 104 -1.69 44.45 5.31
CA ASP A 104 -2.67 44.42 6.39
C ASP A 104 -3.09 45.83 6.84
N VAL A 105 -2.24 46.84 6.62
CA VAL A 105 -2.44 48.22 7.07
C VAL A 105 -2.03 49.21 5.98
N ASN A 106 -2.33 50.50 6.16
CA ASN A 106 -1.85 51.52 5.24
C ASN A 106 -0.32 51.65 5.31
N GLU A 107 0.35 51.37 4.19
CA GLU A 107 1.81 51.36 4.08
C GLU A 107 2.45 52.69 4.56
N GLN A 108 1.84 53.84 4.25
CA GLN A 108 2.38 55.14 4.63
C GLN A 108 2.30 55.37 6.14
N GLU A 109 1.20 54.98 6.78
CA GLU A 109 1.06 55.04 8.24
C GLU A 109 1.95 54.01 8.94
N ALA A 110 2.21 52.85 8.32
CA ALA A 110 3.18 51.87 8.84
C ALA A 110 4.62 52.40 8.81
N VAL A 111 5.06 52.99 7.69
CA VAL A 111 6.38 53.65 7.58
C VAL A 111 6.50 54.76 8.64
N LYS A 112 5.45 55.57 8.79
CA LYS A 112 5.40 56.64 9.80
C LYS A 112 5.47 56.07 11.22
N ALA A 113 4.74 55.00 11.54
CA ALA A 113 4.78 54.32 12.83
C ALA A 113 6.19 53.84 13.19
N ILE A 114 6.89 53.24 12.22
CA ILE A 114 8.27 52.78 12.41
C ILE A 114 9.20 53.97 12.67
N LYS A 115 9.05 55.06 11.89
CA LYS A 115 9.84 56.28 12.07
C LYS A 115 9.61 56.94 13.43
N GLU A 116 8.36 57.01 13.89
CA GLU A 116 8.00 57.58 15.19
C GLU A 116 8.52 56.73 16.37
N LYS A 117 8.39 55.41 16.29
CA LYS A 117 8.81 54.49 17.37
C LYS A 117 10.32 54.32 17.47
N TYR A 118 11.00 54.12 16.34
CA TYR A 118 12.43 53.76 16.31
C TYR A 118 13.35 54.88 15.81
N GLY A 119 12.81 55.91 15.15
CA GLY A 119 13.59 57.00 14.57
C GLY A 119 14.26 56.66 13.23
N ILE A 120 13.90 55.53 12.62
CA ILE A 120 14.54 54.96 11.42
C ILE A 120 13.61 55.11 10.20
N ASP A 121 14.15 55.52 9.07
CA ASP A 121 13.40 55.54 7.80
C ASP A 121 13.41 54.15 7.17
N VAL A 122 12.27 53.72 6.64
CA VAL A 122 12.13 52.38 6.03
C VAL A 122 11.41 52.42 4.69
N ASN A 123 11.76 51.49 3.82
CA ASN A 123 11.07 51.16 2.58
C ASN A 123 10.69 49.66 2.65
N LEU A 124 9.39 49.39 2.70
CA LEU A 124 8.83 48.08 3.01
C LEU A 124 8.88 47.10 1.83
N GLY A 125 9.26 47.55 0.63
CA GLY A 125 9.33 46.70 -0.56
C GLY A 125 7.98 46.11 -0.93
N ASN A 126 7.93 44.81 -1.26
CA ASN A 126 6.67 44.11 -1.56
C ASN A 126 5.99 43.50 -0.30
N GLY A 127 6.58 43.61 0.88
CA GLY A 127 6.13 42.90 2.07
C GLY A 127 7.13 42.94 3.23
N ALA A 128 6.67 43.38 4.39
CA ALA A 128 7.53 43.58 5.57
C ALA A 128 6.77 43.30 6.87
N SER A 129 7.45 42.75 7.86
CA SER A 129 6.91 42.55 9.21
C SER A 129 7.83 43.18 10.26
N LEU A 130 7.27 43.58 11.39
CA LEU A 130 8.04 44.09 12.53
C LEU A 130 7.53 43.48 13.83
N LYS A 131 8.10 42.35 14.23
CA LYS A 131 7.68 41.63 15.44
C LYS A 131 8.81 41.62 16.46
N GLN A 132 8.49 42.02 17.69
CA GLN A 132 9.41 42.07 18.83
C GLN A 132 10.71 42.84 18.55
N GLY A 133 10.61 43.93 17.77
CA GLY A 133 11.76 44.75 17.38
C GLY A 133 12.63 44.14 16.27
N VAL A 134 12.18 43.07 15.59
CA VAL A 134 12.83 42.48 14.43
C VAL A 134 12.07 42.87 13.16
N PHE A 135 12.73 43.65 12.30
CA PHE A 135 12.21 44.04 10.99
C PHE A 135 12.63 43.00 9.96
N ALA A 136 11.67 42.42 9.24
CA ALA A 136 11.92 41.29 8.33
C ALA A 136 11.12 41.41 7.03
N ALA A 137 11.67 40.89 5.93
CA ALA A 137 10.89 40.68 4.72
C ALA A 137 9.91 39.50 4.90
N THR A 138 8.67 39.65 4.42
CA THR A 138 7.64 38.59 4.44
C THR A 138 7.66 37.71 3.18
N TYR A 139 8.57 37.99 2.26
CA TYR A 139 8.72 37.30 0.98
C TYR A 139 10.21 37.08 0.63
N GLY A 140 10.45 36.24 -0.37
CA GLY A 140 11.78 36.05 -0.95
C GLY A 140 12.77 35.40 0.03
N PHE A 141 13.94 36.01 0.23
CA PHE A 141 14.96 35.53 1.17
C PHE A 141 14.58 35.69 2.64
N MET A 142 13.53 36.47 2.95
CA MET A 142 13.04 36.69 4.32
C MET A 142 14.15 37.14 5.29
N GLU A 143 15.08 37.95 4.80
CA GLU A 143 16.13 38.53 5.64
C GLU A 143 15.51 39.41 6.71
N ASN A 144 16.21 39.55 7.84
CA ASN A 144 15.73 40.31 8.98
C ASN A 144 16.86 41.04 9.70
N VAL A 145 16.49 42.09 10.44
CA VAL A 145 17.40 42.88 11.26
C VAL A 145 16.71 43.31 12.55
N PRO A 146 17.36 43.18 13.73
CA PRO A 146 16.88 43.79 14.96
C PRO A 146 16.94 45.32 14.82
N ILE A 147 15.79 45.96 14.61
CA ILE A 147 15.71 47.38 14.21
C ILE A 147 16.32 48.31 15.27
N GLU A 148 16.28 47.91 16.54
CA GLU A 148 16.86 48.66 17.66
C GLU A 148 18.41 48.68 17.66
N LYS A 149 19.05 47.75 16.94
CA LYS A 149 20.51 47.69 16.79
C LYS A 149 21.01 48.53 15.61
N VAL A 150 20.11 49.07 14.80
CA VAL A 150 20.43 49.88 13.62
C VAL A 150 20.55 51.36 14.01
N SER A 151 21.49 52.09 13.41
CA SER A 151 21.63 53.53 13.67
C SER A 151 20.38 54.30 13.22
N LYS A 152 19.97 55.33 13.99
CA LYS A 152 18.82 56.19 13.62
C LYS A 152 19.01 57.00 12.34
N THR A 153 20.26 57.09 11.84
CA THR A 153 20.59 57.74 10.56
C THR A 153 20.50 56.78 9.37
N THR A 154 20.30 55.50 9.63
CA THR A 154 20.21 54.45 8.60
C THR A 154 18.81 54.42 8.01
N GLU A 155 18.72 54.13 6.72
CA GLU A 155 17.49 53.80 6.02
C GLU A 155 17.48 52.29 5.73
N ILE A 156 16.39 51.61 6.08
CA ILE A 156 16.22 50.16 5.83
C ILE A 156 15.35 49.97 4.60
N THR A 157 15.82 49.24 3.59
CA THR A 157 15.06 48.96 2.37
C THR A 157 14.96 47.46 2.13
N ILE A 158 13.77 46.94 1.84
CA ILE A 158 13.60 45.57 1.37
C ILE A 158 13.59 45.56 -0.17
N ASP A 159 14.50 44.80 -0.77
CA ASP A 159 14.60 44.69 -2.23
C ASP A 159 13.58 43.71 -2.83
N VAL A 160 13.50 43.62 -4.16
CA VAL A 160 12.56 42.74 -4.86
C VAL A 160 12.80 41.23 -4.62
N LYS A 161 13.92 40.84 -3.99
CA LYS A 161 14.23 39.46 -3.64
C LYS A 161 13.98 39.15 -2.16
N GLY A 162 13.52 40.12 -1.37
CA GLY A 162 13.32 39.97 0.07
C GLY A 162 14.60 40.08 0.89
N GLN A 163 15.61 40.78 0.38
CA GLN A 163 16.84 41.11 1.13
C GLN A 163 16.68 42.44 1.88
N VAL A 164 17.25 42.54 3.08
CA VAL A 164 17.21 43.75 3.91
C VAL A 164 18.50 44.54 3.70
N ILE A 165 18.38 45.68 3.02
CA ILE A 165 19.49 46.58 2.69
C ILE A 165 19.52 47.75 3.69
N LEU A 166 20.67 47.98 4.33
CA LEU A 166 20.89 49.12 5.24
C LEU A 166 21.69 50.22 4.56
N LEU A 167 21.05 51.34 4.26
CA LEU A 167 21.66 52.50 3.62
C LEU A 167 22.14 53.50 4.67
N ASN A 168 23.37 53.99 4.53
CA ASN A 168 23.99 55.00 5.42
C ASN A 168 24.27 54.53 6.87
N GLU A 169 24.38 53.22 7.10
CA GLU A 169 24.78 52.71 8.41
C GLU A 169 26.27 53.05 8.70
N PRO A 170 26.57 53.81 9.77
CA PRO A 170 27.94 54.21 10.09
C PRO A 170 28.83 53.06 10.56
N ASN A 171 28.26 52.02 11.18
CA ASN A 171 29.01 50.87 11.67
C ASN A 171 28.39 49.56 11.16
N PRO A 172 28.46 49.28 9.85
CA PRO A 172 27.99 48.01 9.34
C PRO A 172 28.84 46.90 9.98
N PRO A 173 28.24 45.76 10.36
CA PRO A 173 28.97 44.64 10.93
C PRO A 173 30.12 44.22 10.01
N SER A 174 31.28 43.91 10.59
CA SER A 174 32.52 43.65 9.85
C SER A 174 32.45 42.47 8.88
N THR A 175 31.43 41.62 9.02
CA THR A 175 31.13 40.48 8.14
C THR A 175 30.18 40.83 6.99
N GLY A 176 29.65 42.05 6.92
CA GLY A 176 28.59 42.43 5.97
C GLY A 176 27.21 41.85 6.31
N GLU A 177 27.17 40.81 7.14
CA GLU A 177 25.98 40.20 7.70
C GLU A 177 25.82 40.69 9.15
N TYR A 178 24.69 41.29 9.48
CA TYR A 178 24.23 41.28 10.87
C TYR A 178 24.08 39.82 11.21
N THR A 179 24.98 39.25 12.01
CA THR A 179 24.77 37.94 12.59
C THR A 179 23.50 38.06 13.41
N VAL A 180 22.40 37.68 12.77
CA VAL A 180 21.15 37.32 13.40
C VAL A 180 21.57 36.28 14.43
N ASP A 181 21.49 36.64 15.72
CA ASP A 181 21.18 35.59 16.69
C ASP A 181 19.87 35.03 16.14
N TYR A 182 19.95 33.88 15.46
CA TYR A 182 18.79 33.13 14.99
C TYR A 182 17.98 32.81 16.25
N LEU A 183 17.17 33.79 16.68
CA LEU A 183 15.83 33.48 17.14
C LEU A 183 15.27 32.65 16.01
N GLU A 184 15.18 31.34 16.24
CA GLU A 184 14.45 30.39 15.42
C GLU A 184 13.06 30.98 15.18
N MET A 185 12.92 31.84 14.18
CA MET A 185 11.64 32.14 13.59
C MET A 185 11.30 30.89 12.78
N GLU A 186 10.75 29.90 13.48
CA GLU A 186 9.81 28.96 12.89
C GLU A 186 8.63 29.78 12.34
N GLY A 187 8.82 30.39 11.18
CA GLY A 187 7.81 31.18 10.49
C GLY A 187 6.74 30.25 9.96
N LEU A 188 5.58 30.24 10.63
CA LEU A 188 4.36 29.60 10.16
C LEU A 188 3.83 30.36 8.94
N LEU A 189 4.08 29.86 7.73
CA LEU A 189 3.37 30.33 6.55
C LEU A 189 1.97 29.70 6.54
N LYS A 190 0.94 30.48 6.90
CA LYS A 190 -0.46 30.20 6.55
C LYS A 190 -0.83 30.90 5.24
N ILE A 191 -0.02 30.71 4.19
CA ILE A 191 -0.36 31.25 2.87
C ILE A 191 -1.14 30.18 2.11
N PRO A 192 -2.40 30.42 1.72
CA PRO A 192 -3.22 29.42 1.06
C PRO A 192 -2.72 29.07 -0.36
N GLU A 193 -1.92 29.95 -0.97
CA GLU A 193 -1.43 29.80 -2.33
C GLU A 193 0.01 30.32 -2.47
N ILE A 194 0.93 29.49 -2.96
CA ILE A 194 2.33 29.87 -3.22
C ILE A 194 2.57 29.82 -4.73
N VAL A 195 3.32 30.78 -5.27
CA VAL A 195 3.78 30.74 -6.67
C VAL A 195 5.23 30.24 -6.69
N ILE A 196 5.44 29.05 -7.25
CA ILE A 196 6.79 28.45 -7.36
C ILE A 196 7.49 28.88 -8.66
N PRO A 197 8.83 28.75 -8.75
CA PRO A 197 9.56 28.94 -10.00
C PRO A 197 8.93 28.15 -11.15
N GLY A 198 8.64 28.82 -12.26
CA GLY A 198 7.83 28.27 -13.37
C GLY A 198 6.41 28.84 -13.44
N GLY A 199 5.99 29.62 -12.44
CA GLY A 199 4.68 30.30 -12.42
C GLY A 199 3.52 29.40 -12.01
N TYR A 200 3.79 28.20 -11.52
CA TYR A 200 2.77 27.31 -10.98
C TYR A 200 2.29 27.84 -9.65
N LYS A 201 0.97 27.90 -9.51
CA LYS A 201 0.28 28.18 -8.26
C LYS A 201 0.08 26.85 -7.54
N ILE A 202 0.54 26.75 -6.31
CA ILE A 202 0.34 25.59 -5.44
C ILE A 202 -0.59 25.98 -4.29
N SER A 203 -1.62 25.16 -4.03
CA SER A 203 -2.44 25.33 -2.84
C SER A 203 -1.77 24.64 -1.65
N VAL A 204 -1.77 25.30 -0.50
CA VAL A 204 -1.23 24.75 0.74
C VAL A 204 -2.29 24.86 1.84
N GLU A 205 -2.65 23.74 2.45
CA GLU A 205 -3.47 23.69 3.66
C GLU A 205 -2.67 23.03 4.79
N GLY A 206 -2.61 23.65 5.96
CA GLY A 206 -1.78 23.20 7.08
C GLY A 206 -0.44 23.95 7.17
N GLU A 207 0.56 23.35 7.81
CA GLU A 207 1.82 24.02 8.14
C GLU A 207 2.95 23.55 7.20
N LEU A 208 3.37 24.41 6.27
CA LEU A 208 4.58 24.20 5.46
C LEU A 208 5.67 25.14 5.96
N SER A 209 6.77 24.57 6.45
CA SER A 209 7.87 25.33 7.05
C SER A 209 9.00 25.54 6.05
N PHE A 210 9.83 26.57 6.28
CA PHE A 210 10.96 26.91 5.42
C PHE A 210 12.23 27.04 6.24
N LYS A 211 13.33 26.45 5.76
CA LYS A 211 14.66 26.55 6.38
C LYS A 211 15.70 26.69 5.28
N ASP A 212 16.48 27.77 5.31
CA ASP A 212 17.50 28.08 4.30
C ASP A 212 16.94 28.06 2.85
N GLY A 213 15.71 28.56 2.67
CA GLY A 213 15.00 28.56 1.38
C GLY A 213 14.43 27.20 0.96
N GLN A 214 14.57 26.15 1.78
CA GLN A 214 14.03 24.81 1.52
C GLN A 214 12.70 24.62 2.27
N ALA A 215 11.65 24.25 1.54
CA ALA A 215 10.37 23.87 2.14
C ALA A 215 10.47 22.49 2.81
N TYR A 216 9.82 22.30 3.95
CA TYR A 216 9.74 21.02 4.65
C TYR A 216 8.46 20.88 5.49
N VAL A 217 8.05 19.63 5.71
CA VAL A 217 7.01 19.27 6.69
C VAL A 217 7.70 18.89 8.00
N LYS A 218 7.35 19.60 9.07
CA LYS A 218 7.85 19.35 10.44
C LYS A 218 7.45 17.96 10.93
N ARG A 219 8.08 17.54 12.02
CA ARG A 219 7.81 16.22 12.65
C ARG A 219 6.41 16.22 13.25
N HIS A 220 5.67 15.13 13.05
CA HIS A 220 4.30 14.94 13.55
C HIS A 220 3.25 15.90 12.96
N ASP A 221 3.62 16.71 11.96
CA ASP A 221 2.70 17.62 11.30
C ASP A 221 2.05 16.99 10.06
N THR A 222 0.95 17.60 9.64
CA THR A 222 0.23 17.26 8.42
C THR A 222 0.05 18.49 7.54
N THR A 223 0.41 18.38 6.28
CA THR A 223 0.34 19.46 5.29
C THR A 223 -0.26 18.92 4.00
N THR A 224 -1.24 19.62 3.43
CA THR A 224 -1.80 19.31 2.11
C THR A 224 -1.21 20.26 1.08
N ILE A 225 -0.62 19.73 0.00
CA ILE A 225 -0.06 20.49 -1.10
C ILE A 225 -0.70 20.01 -2.41
N ASN A 226 -1.47 20.85 -3.10
CA ASN A 226 -2.20 20.47 -4.33
C ASN A 226 -2.99 19.15 -4.16
N ASP A 227 -3.84 19.08 -3.13
CA ASP A 227 -4.65 17.90 -2.82
C ASP A 227 -3.82 16.65 -2.46
N LEU A 228 -2.52 16.81 -2.15
CA LEU A 228 -1.65 15.76 -1.63
C LEU A 228 -1.44 15.99 -0.13
N GLU A 229 -2.09 15.21 0.72
CA GLU A 229 -1.89 15.28 2.16
C GLU A 229 -0.65 14.48 2.57
N ILE A 230 0.25 15.12 3.30
CA ILE A 230 1.53 14.58 3.74
C ILE A 230 1.52 14.63 5.27
N THR A 231 1.54 13.46 5.91
CA THR A 231 1.65 13.36 7.37
C THR A 231 3.03 12.82 7.73
N ASN A 232 3.80 13.61 8.48
CA ASN A 232 5.12 13.21 8.93
C ASN A 232 5.05 12.39 10.21
N GLY A 233 5.13 11.06 10.10
CA GLY A 233 5.09 10.17 11.26
C GLY A 233 6.43 10.03 11.98
N GLY A 234 7.54 10.39 11.33
CA GLY A 234 8.89 10.08 11.80
C GLY A 234 9.60 11.20 12.57
N ASP A 235 10.78 10.86 13.08
CA ASP A 235 11.64 11.76 13.85
C ASP A 235 12.46 12.74 12.99
N ARG A 236 12.21 12.84 11.68
CA ARG A 236 12.95 13.70 10.75
C ARG A 236 12.00 14.55 9.93
N GLU A 237 12.45 15.73 9.56
CA GLU A 237 11.73 16.61 8.63
C GLU A 237 11.63 15.97 7.24
N ILE A 238 10.53 16.25 6.53
CA ILE A 238 10.36 15.83 5.13
C ILE A 238 10.60 17.03 4.24
N ASN A 239 11.72 17.04 3.52
CA ASN A 239 12.01 18.11 2.56
C ASN A 239 11.04 18.03 1.36
N VAL A 240 10.42 19.15 0.99
CA VAL A 240 9.51 19.24 -0.15
C VAL A 240 10.15 20.02 -1.29
N TYR A 241 10.33 19.38 -2.44
CA TYR A 241 10.89 19.97 -3.65
C TYR A 241 9.85 20.07 -4.75
N PHE A 242 9.95 21.12 -5.56
CA PHE A 242 9.06 21.38 -6.70
C PHE A 242 9.79 21.35 -8.05
N ASP A 243 10.95 20.69 -8.11
CA ASP A 243 11.81 20.64 -9.29
C ASP A 243 11.73 19.31 -10.07
N GLY A 244 10.95 18.34 -9.57
CA GLY A 244 10.80 17.04 -10.20
C GLY A 244 12.07 16.19 -10.20
N VAL A 245 13.07 16.51 -9.39
CA VAL A 245 14.32 15.74 -9.33
C VAL A 245 14.19 14.63 -8.29
N GLU A 246 14.46 13.40 -8.71
CA GLU A 246 14.52 12.24 -7.82
C GLU A 246 15.71 12.36 -6.86
N ARG A 247 15.48 12.12 -5.58
CA ARG A 247 16.50 12.20 -4.52
C ARG A 247 16.55 10.87 -3.75
N PRO A 248 17.17 9.83 -4.32
CA PRO A 248 17.29 8.56 -3.64
C PRO A 248 18.15 8.74 -2.38
N GLY A 249 17.73 8.15 -1.26
CA GLY A 249 18.49 8.25 -0.01
C GLY A 249 18.00 9.29 1.00
N THR A 250 17.19 10.27 0.60
CA THR A 250 16.79 11.39 1.46
C THR A 250 15.33 11.31 1.90
N THR A 251 15.00 11.88 3.05
CA THR A 251 13.62 12.10 3.52
C THR A 251 13.04 13.31 2.83
N SER A 252 12.42 13.04 1.67
CA SER A 252 11.97 14.08 0.78
C SER A 252 10.81 13.66 -0.11
N ILE A 253 10.00 14.63 -0.50
CA ILE A 253 8.99 14.53 -1.55
C ILE A 253 9.42 15.50 -2.66
N SER A 254 9.43 15.05 -3.91
CA SER A 254 9.74 15.90 -5.07
C SER A 254 8.62 15.84 -6.10
N MET A 255 8.17 17.00 -6.54
CA MET A 255 7.01 17.18 -7.42
C MET A 255 7.44 17.77 -8.76
N ASP A 256 7.13 17.07 -9.86
CA ASP A 256 7.21 17.57 -11.23
C ASP A 256 5.79 17.85 -11.71
N LEU A 257 5.31 19.09 -11.57
CA LEU A 257 3.94 19.45 -11.93
C LEU A 257 3.71 19.38 -13.45
N ASP A 258 4.72 19.71 -14.25
CA ASP A 258 4.70 19.71 -15.71
C ASP A 258 4.51 18.30 -16.27
N LYS A 259 5.35 17.37 -15.79
CA LYS A 259 5.30 15.96 -16.21
C LYS A 259 4.31 15.14 -15.38
N LYS A 260 3.67 15.76 -14.38
CA LYS A 260 2.77 15.10 -13.41
C LYS A 260 3.41 13.87 -12.79
N LYS A 261 4.65 14.04 -12.30
CA LYS A 261 5.41 13.01 -11.60
C LYS A 261 5.62 13.38 -10.14
N LEU A 262 5.50 12.40 -9.27
CA LEU A 262 5.74 12.53 -7.83
C LEU A 262 6.79 11.50 -7.42
N PHE A 263 7.85 11.97 -6.76
CA PHE A 263 8.91 11.13 -6.21
C PHE A 263 8.84 11.17 -4.69
N LEU A 264 8.71 10.00 -4.07
CA LEU A 264 8.72 9.83 -2.62
C LEU A 264 10.04 9.18 -2.22
N GLY A 265 10.93 9.95 -1.59
CA GLY A 265 12.22 9.51 -1.04
C GLY A 265 12.08 8.68 0.24
N LYS A 266 13.18 8.39 0.92
CA LYS A 266 13.21 7.50 2.10
C LYS A 266 12.65 8.18 3.35
N GLY A 267 11.72 7.57 4.06
CA GLY A 267 11.29 8.10 5.35
C GLY A 267 10.08 7.40 5.92
N GLU A 268 9.70 7.82 7.12
CA GLU A 268 8.51 7.37 7.85
C GLU A 268 7.43 8.43 7.73
N TYR A 269 6.64 8.36 6.66
CA TYR A 269 5.58 9.33 6.41
C TYR A 269 4.43 8.71 5.62
N ASN A 270 3.25 9.31 5.78
CA ASN A 270 2.06 8.96 5.04
C ASN A 270 1.82 9.99 3.93
N VAL A 271 1.47 9.51 2.75
CA VAL A 271 0.96 10.33 1.65
C VAL A 271 -0.45 9.87 1.30
N MET A 272 -1.42 10.78 1.36
CA MET A 272 -2.81 10.53 0.99
C MET A 272 -3.22 11.44 -0.17
N PHE A 273 -3.85 10.87 -1.19
CA PHE A 273 -4.33 11.59 -2.36
C PHE A 273 -5.78 12.00 -2.16
N LYS A 274 -6.07 13.31 -2.21
CA LYS A 274 -7.44 13.86 -2.16
C LYS A 274 -8.04 13.95 -3.56
N PRO A 275 -9.38 14.05 -3.67
CA PRO A 275 -10.03 14.16 -4.98
C PRO A 275 -9.54 15.35 -5.80
N GLY A 276 -9.27 15.14 -7.08
CA GLY A 276 -8.75 16.18 -7.99
C GLY A 276 -7.23 16.29 -8.06
N ASN A 277 -6.49 15.49 -7.28
CA ASN A 277 -5.03 15.53 -7.28
C ASN A 277 -4.42 15.29 -8.69
N VAL A 278 -3.39 16.09 -9.01
CA VAL A 278 -2.79 16.15 -10.36
C VAL A 278 -1.94 14.92 -10.73
N PHE A 279 -1.36 14.25 -9.74
CA PHE A 279 -0.49 13.08 -9.94
C PHE A 279 -1.32 11.80 -10.05
N LEU A 280 -2.38 11.71 -9.24
CA LEU A 280 -3.24 10.55 -9.18
C LEU A 280 -4.66 11.00 -8.82
N ASP A 281 -5.56 10.88 -9.78
CA ASP A 281 -6.95 11.34 -9.68
C ASP A 281 -7.78 10.34 -8.86
N VAL A 282 -8.10 10.70 -7.62
CA VAL A 282 -8.94 9.93 -6.70
C VAL A 282 -10.39 10.39 -6.84
N GLN A 283 -11.35 9.49 -7.06
CA GLN A 283 -12.75 9.92 -7.09
C GLN A 283 -13.24 10.23 -5.68
N ARG A 284 -14.32 11.00 -5.58
CA ARG A 284 -14.98 11.25 -4.31
C ARG A 284 -15.43 9.91 -3.70
N ASN A 285 -14.97 9.61 -2.47
CA ASN A 285 -15.15 8.35 -1.73
C ASN A 285 -14.19 7.20 -2.07
N ASP A 286 -13.23 7.43 -2.96
CA ASP A 286 -12.06 6.56 -3.09
C ASP A 286 -10.97 7.00 -2.09
N PHE A 287 -10.04 6.10 -1.83
CA PHE A 287 -8.96 6.32 -0.87
C PHE A 287 -7.68 5.71 -1.42
N LEU A 288 -6.60 6.49 -1.51
CA LEU A 288 -5.26 5.96 -1.73
C LEU A 288 -4.31 6.57 -0.70
N SER A 289 -3.72 5.73 0.15
CA SER A 289 -2.72 6.14 1.13
C SER A 289 -1.49 5.24 1.05
N LEU A 290 -0.32 5.86 1.16
CA LEU A 290 0.98 5.20 1.14
C LEU A 290 1.62 5.41 2.49
N GLN A 291 1.71 4.36 3.29
CA GLN A 291 2.50 4.40 4.51
C GLN A 291 3.86 3.78 4.20
N LYS A 292 4.87 4.63 4.23
CA LYS A 292 6.23 4.25 3.89
C LYS A 292 7.03 4.01 5.15
N ASN A 293 7.58 2.80 5.28
CA ASN A 293 8.71 2.53 6.14
C ASN A 293 9.88 2.14 5.20
N PHE A 294 11.03 2.81 5.33
CA PHE A 294 12.34 2.42 4.74
C PHE A 294 12.69 2.78 3.27
N ASN A 295 13.81 2.19 2.82
CA ASN A 295 14.79 2.63 1.81
C ASN A 295 14.34 2.65 0.33
N SER A 296 13.04 2.62 0.02
CA SER A 296 12.57 2.70 -1.37
C SER A 296 12.50 4.14 -1.90
N VAL A 297 12.41 4.28 -3.21
CA VAL A 297 11.87 5.43 -3.92
C VAL A 297 10.57 5.00 -4.56
N ILE A 298 9.51 5.80 -4.41
CA ILE A 298 8.24 5.57 -5.10
C ILE A 298 8.09 6.68 -6.13
N THR A 299 7.94 6.32 -7.39
CA THR A 299 7.62 7.24 -8.47
C THR A 299 6.18 7.04 -8.89
N ILE A 300 5.37 8.08 -8.87
CA ILE A 300 4.00 8.04 -9.40
C ILE A 300 3.97 8.94 -10.62
N GLN A 301 3.51 8.38 -11.74
CA GLN A 301 3.42 9.07 -13.01
C GLN A 301 1.98 9.03 -13.54
N ASN A 302 1.38 10.20 -13.68
CA ASN A 302 0.16 10.34 -14.47
C ASN A 302 0.51 10.21 -15.97
N ARG A 303 -0.13 9.27 -16.68
CA ARG A 303 0.19 8.94 -18.08
C ARG A 303 -0.78 9.54 -19.09
N GLY A 304 -1.63 10.47 -18.66
CA GLY A 304 -2.62 11.14 -19.51
C GLY A 304 -4.05 10.67 -19.25
N LYS A 305 -4.97 11.07 -20.13
CA LYS A 305 -6.42 10.82 -19.91
C LYS A 305 -6.83 9.37 -20.15
N ASP A 306 -6.11 8.68 -21.03
CA ASP A 306 -6.52 7.35 -21.51
C ASP A 306 -5.85 6.21 -20.74
N LEU A 307 -4.83 6.49 -19.94
CA LEU A 307 -4.08 5.49 -19.18
C LEU A 307 -4.20 5.71 -17.68
N ILE A 308 -4.31 4.62 -16.93
CA ILE A 308 -4.23 4.64 -15.47
C ILE A 308 -2.82 5.08 -15.03
N PRO A 309 -2.67 5.76 -13.87
CA PRO A 309 -1.36 6.12 -13.34
C PRO A 309 -0.43 4.92 -13.19
N LEU A 310 0.87 5.13 -13.37
CA LEU A 310 1.90 4.14 -13.09
C LEU A 310 2.64 4.52 -11.82
N MET A 311 2.57 3.66 -10.82
CA MET A 311 3.38 3.69 -9.61
C MET A 311 4.55 2.74 -9.80
N THR A 312 5.77 3.21 -9.58
CA THR A 312 6.99 2.40 -9.63
C THR A 312 7.65 2.45 -8.27
N VAL A 313 7.89 1.30 -7.65
CA VAL A 313 8.62 1.21 -6.39
C VAL A 313 10.00 0.64 -6.70
N THR A 314 11.03 1.44 -6.44
CA THR A 314 12.44 1.08 -6.64
C THR A 314 13.14 1.03 -5.28
N GLY A 315 13.88 -0.02 -4.96
CA GLY A 315 14.63 -0.08 -3.69
C GLY A 315 15.36 -1.39 -3.49
N ASN A 316 16.30 -1.44 -2.52
CA ASN A 316 16.97 -2.68 -2.18
C ASN A 316 15.99 -3.63 -1.47
N MET A 317 15.46 -4.55 -2.27
CA MET A 317 14.42 -5.50 -1.89
C MET A 317 14.81 -6.45 -0.74
N LYS A 318 16.10 -6.66 -0.47
CA LYS A 318 16.57 -7.56 0.60
C LYS A 318 16.49 -6.97 2.01
N THR A 319 16.34 -5.66 2.15
CA THR A 319 16.40 -4.98 3.47
C THR A 319 15.03 -4.66 4.08
N PHE A 320 13.93 -5.09 3.43
CA PHE A 320 12.57 -4.85 3.92
C PHE A 320 12.23 -5.78 5.08
N GLY A 321 12.58 -5.37 6.30
CA GLY A 321 12.14 -6.05 7.54
C GLY A 321 10.68 -5.76 7.90
N GLU A 322 10.13 -4.62 7.48
CA GLU A 322 8.70 -4.29 7.58
C GLU A 322 8.23 -3.73 6.22
N GLY A 323 7.05 -4.16 5.77
CA GLY A 323 6.58 -3.97 4.40
C GLY A 323 6.21 -2.53 4.04
N PHE A 324 6.08 -2.28 2.73
CA PHE A 324 5.39 -1.08 2.22
C PHE A 324 3.88 -1.31 2.29
N PHE A 325 3.16 -0.37 2.90
CA PHE A 325 1.70 -0.44 3.00
C PHE A 325 1.06 0.52 2.01
N LEU A 326 0.17 -0.03 1.20
CA LEU A 326 -0.62 0.66 0.21
C LEU A 326 -2.09 0.42 0.54
N TYR A 327 -2.81 1.48 0.86
CA TYR A 327 -4.23 1.41 1.11
C TYR A 327 -4.97 1.91 -0.13
N ASN A 328 -5.81 1.09 -0.76
CA ASN A 328 -6.61 1.45 -1.92
C ASN A 328 -8.08 1.06 -1.70
N GLY A 329 -8.94 2.02 -1.39
CA GLY A 329 -10.33 1.73 -0.98
C GLY A 329 -10.39 0.97 0.34
N ILE A 330 -11.10 -0.16 0.37
CA ILE A 330 -11.18 -1.04 1.56
C ILE A 330 -10.02 -2.04 1.62
N HIS A 331 -8.95 -1.83 0.86
CA HIS A 331 -7.86 -2.80 0.75
C HIS A 331 -6.58 -2.24 1.30
N ARG A 332 -5.99 -2.95 2.26
CA ARG A 332 -4.59 -2.77 2.65
C ARG A 332 -3.75 -3.81 1.95
N PHE A 333 -2.85 -3.36 1.07
CA PHE A 333 -1.82 -4.17 0.46
C PHE A 333 -0.53 -4.00 1.25
N THR A 334 0.00 -5.11 1.75
CA THR A 334 1.36 -5.14 2.30
C THR A 334 2.28 -5.79 1.29
N ILE A 335 3.26 -5.04 0.81
CA ILE A 335 4.32 -5.57 -0.04
C ILE A 335 5.47 -5.94 0.89
N ASN A 336 5.54 -7.23 1.22
CA ASN A 336 6.61 -7.80 2.03
C ASN A 336 7.62 -8.47 1.10
N ILE A 337 8.90 -8.15 1.28
CA ILE A 337 9.97 -8.78 0.49
C ILE A 337 10.89 -9.50 1.46
N TYR A 338 10.82 -10.83 1.45
CA TYR A 338 11.54 -11.66 2.40
C TYR A 338 12.99 -11.85 1.94
N SER A 339 13.93 -11.37 2.76
CA SER A 339 15.37 -11.44 2.48
C SER A 339 15.92 -12.86 2.29
N GLN A 340 15.23 -13.88 2.84
CA GLN A 340 15.67 -15.28 2.77
C GLN A 340 15.19 -16.03 1.50
N HIS A 341 14.23 -15.46 0.77
CA HIS A 341 13.69 -16.03 -0.47
C HIS A 341 13.37 -14.89 -1.45
N PRO A 342 14.36 -14.20 -2.03
CA PRO A 342 14.13 -13.09 -2.96
C PRO A 342 13.30 -13.52 -4.18
N GLU A 343 13.31 -14.80 -4.56
CA GLU A 343 12.46 -15.38 -5.60
C GLU A 343 10.97 -15.44 -5.22
N LEU A 344 10.64 -15.36 -3.92
CA LEU A 344 9.27 -15.37 -3.40
C LEU A 344 8.82 -13.95 -3.12
N PHE A 345 8.43 -13.25 -4.19
CA PHE A 345 7.67 -12.02 -4.06
C PHE A 345 6.31 -12.31 -3.39
N ARG A 346 6.06 -11.71 -2.21
CA ARG A 346 4.83 -11.94 -1.45
C ARG A 346 4.09 -10.62 -1.19
N ILE A 347 3.01 -10.42 -1.94
CA ILE A 347 1.93 -9.52 -1.50
C ILE A 347 1.10 -10.33 -0.50
N SER A 348 1.19 -9.99 0.77
CA SER A 348 0.36 -10.56 1.82
C SER A 348 -0.56 -9.49 2.38
N GLY A 349 -1.75 -9.88 2.80
CA GLY A 349 -2.48 -9.10 3.77
C GLY A 349 -3.10 -10.05 4.80
N GLU A 350 -3.16 -9.58 6.03
CA GLU A 350 -3.67 -10.34 7.17
C GLU A 350 -5.19 -10.16 7.25
N SER A 351 -5.91 -11.21 7.60
CA SER A 351 -7.33 -11.11 7.95
C SER A 351 -7.51 -11.64 9.36
N HIS A 352 -7.69 -10.75 10.33
CA HIS A 352 -8.26 -11.13 11.62
C HIS A 352 -9.77 -11.32 11.47
N PHE A 353 -10.18 -12.54 11.13
CA PHE A 353 -11.51 -13.05 11.50
C PHE A 353 -11.31 -14.39 12.19
N GLU A 354 -11.65 -14.39 13.48
CA GLU A 354 -11.69 -15.57 14.33
C GLU A 354 -12.61 -16.62 13.71
N ASP A 355 -12.03 -17.76 13.30
CA ASP A 355 -12.65 -19.05 13.58
C ASP A 355 -11.56 -20.08 13.88
N TYR A 356 -11.58 -20.47 15.14
CA TYR A 356 -10.59 -21.24 15.87
C TYR A 356 -10.82 -22.73 15.62
N TYR A 357 -9.93 -23.39 14.86
CA TYR A 357 -9.58 -24.79 15.12
C TYR A 357 -8.07 -24.96 14.99
N GLY A 358 -7.45 -25.29 16.12
CA GLY A 358 -6.02 -25.26 16.37
C GLY A 358 -5.19 -26.18 15.48
N GLY A 359 -4.06 -25.62 15.08
CA GLY A 359 -2.88 -26.29 14.53
C GLY A 359 -1.79 -25.25 14.41
N ASP A 360 -0.89 -25.18 15.38
CA ASP A 360 0.33 -24.37 15.31
C ASP A 360 1.12 -24.78 14.07
N SER A 361 1.06 -23.97 13.02
CA SER A 361 1.88 -24.12 11.82
C SER A 361 2.28 -22.72 11.34
N PRO A 362 3.53 -22.28 11.55
CA PRO A 362 3.99 -20.99 11.09
C PRO A 362 4.41 -21.11 9.63
N LEU A 363 3.47 -21.21 8.68
CA LEU A 363 3.76 -21.02 7.26
C LEU A 363 2.45 -20.97 6.44
N GLU A 364 1.71 -19.86 6.55
CA GLU A 364 0.54 -19.64 5.68
C GLU A 364 0.97 -19.04 4.36
N ILE A 365 0.82 -19.82 3.28
CA ILE A 365 0.00 -19.59 2.08
C ILE A 365 -0.25 -18.12 1.68
N ALA A 366 -0.05 -17.82 0.40
CA ALA A 366 -0.55 -16.62 -0.29
C ALA A 366 -2.09 -16.54 -0.21
N LYS A 367 -2.61 -16.05 0.92
CA LYS A 367 -3.94 -15.47 1.02
C LYS A 367 -3.79 -13.97 0.80
N PHE A 368 -4.42 -13.47 -0.25
CA PHE A 368 -4.72 -12.05 -0.36
C PHE A 368 -5.84 -11.73 0.64
N GLY A 369 -5.47 -11.54 1.91
CA GLY A 369 -6.35 -10.99 2.92
C GLY A 369 -6.39 -9.48 2.76
N LEU A 370 -7.55 -8.93 2.40
CA LEU A 370 -7.75 -7.49 2.34
C LEU A 370 -8.19 -7.06 3.74
N GLU A 371 -7.40 -6.27 4.46
CA GLU A 371 -7.93 -5.62 5.66
C GLU A 371 -8.91 -4.54 5.22
N PHE A 372 -10.18 -4.79 5.51
CA PHE A 372 -11.29 -3.88 5.25
C PHE A 372 -11.20 -2.68 6.19
N VAL A 373 -10.71 -1.54 5.68
CA VAL A 373 -10.97 -0.26 6.35
C VAL A 373 -12.45 0.06 6.14
N GLN A 374 -13.25 0.10 7.22
CA GLN A 374 -14.65 0.46 7.15
C GLN A 374 -14.82 1.86 6.54
N GLY A 375 -15.47 1.97 5.37
CA GLY A 375 -16.02 3.25 4.89
C GLY A 375 -15.89 3.55 3.39
N ALA A 376 -14.89 2.99 2.69
CA ALA A 376 -14.70 3.28 1.26
C ALA A 376 -15.58 2.38 0.37
N LYS A 377 -16.16 2.93 -0.70
CA LYS A 377 -17.02 2.17 -1.64
C LYS A 377 -16.34 1.84 -2.97
N GLY A 378 -15.21 2.47 -3.30
CA GLY A 378 -14.46 2.26 -4.54
C GLY A 378 -12.95 2.17 -4.32
N SER A 379 -12.21 1.89 -5.39
CA SER A 379 -10.74 1.88 -5.44
C SER A 379 -10.25 2.76 -6.58
N VAL A 380 -9.03 3.26 -6.44
CA VAL A 380 -8.36 4.00 -7.52
C VAL A 380 -7.68 3.01 -8.46
N PRO A 381 -7.95 3.06 -9.78
CA PRO A 381 -7.24 2.22 -10.72
C PRO A 381 -5.82 2.77 -10.97
N PHE A 382 -4.81 1.93 -10.84
CA PHE A 382 -3.41 2.24 -11.19
C PHE A 382 -2.64 0.96 -11.50
N ALA A 383 -1.51 1.12 -12.20
CA ALA A 383 -0.53 0.08 -12.37
C ALA A 383 0.61 0.28 -11.37
N LEU A 384 1.05 -0.80 -10.74
CA LEU A 384 2.19 -0.85 -9.83
C LEU A 384 3.28 -1.71 -10.47
N SER A 385 4.44 -1.12 -10.71
CA SER A 385 5.66 -1.80 -11.13
C SER A 385 6.63 -1.84 -9.97
N LEU A 386 7.28 -2.99 -9.78
CA LEU A 386 8.29 -3.20 -8.76
C LEU A 386 9.61 -3.45 -9.46
N VAL A 387 10.59 -2.59 -9.19
CA VAL A 387 11.88 -2.61 -9.87
C VAL A 387 12.96 -2.83 -8.83
N ASP A 388 13.70 -3.93 -8.94
CA ASP A 388 14.88 -4.13 -8.09
C ASP A 388 15.98 -3.15 -8.50
N ASN A 389 16.87 -2.81 -7.56
CA ASN A 389 18.03 -2.00 -7.89
C ASN A 389 18.91 -2.77 -8.89
N PRO A 390 19.17 -2.26 -10.11
CA PRO A 390 19.89 -2.98 -11.17
C PRO A 390 21.33 -3.40 -10.80
N GLU A 391 21.89 -2.86 -9.71
CA GLU A 391 23.20 -3.29 -9.20
C GLU A 391 23.17 -4.67 -8.51
N GLU A 392 22.00 -5.19 -8.15
CA GLU A 392 21.82 -6.52 -7.58
C GLU A 392 20.94 -7.36 -8.52
N ASP A 393 21.55 -8.34 -9.17
CA ASP A 393 20.99 -9.17 -10.26
C ASP A 393 19.94 -10.20 -9.76
N THR A 394 19.07 -9.81 -8.82
CA THR A 394 18.23 -10.74 -8.06
C THR A 394 16.82 -10.97 -8.59
N PHE A 395 16.27 -10.09 -9.43
CA PHE A 395 14.95 -10.30 -10.06
C PHE A 395 15.05 -10.39 -11.57
N GLN A 396 14.68 -11.55 -12.14
CA GLN A 396 14.69 -11.77 -13.60
C GLN A 396 13.38 -11.41 -14.30
N GLU A 397 12.25 -11.24 -13.59
CA GLU A 397 10.98 -10.85 -14.20
C GLU A 397 10.34 -9.66 -13.46
N ILE A 398 10.24 -8.51 -14.15
CA ILE A 398 9.48 -7.36 -13.66
C ILE A 398 8.00 -7.71 -13.76
N HIS A 399 7.34 -7.76 -12.60
CA HIS A 399 5.89 -7.94 -12.52
C HIS A 399 5.20 -6.58 -12.39
N ARG A 400 4.07 -6.45 -13.07
CA ARG A 400 3.16 -5.32 -12.98
C ARG A 400 1.85 -5.79 -12.33
N VAL A 401 1.42 -5.08 -11.29
CA VAL A 401 0.13 -5.27 -10.64
C VAL A 401 -0.81 -4.19 -11.14
N ILE A 402 -1.96 -4.56 -11.69
CA ILE A 402 -2.94 -3.60 -12.19
C ILE A 402 -4.16 -3.65 -11.29
N PHE A 403 -4.55 -2.52 -10.73
CA PHE A 403 -5.76 -2.33 -9.93
C PHE A 403 -6.87 -1.74 -10.80
N ASP A 404 -8.09 -2.26 -10.68
CA ASP A 404 -9.29 -1.64 -11.27
C ASP A 404 -9.97 -0.69 -10.26
N ASN A 405 -11.14 -0.17 -10.65
CA ASN A 405 -11.98 0.68 -9.79
C ASN A 405 -12.96 -0.11 -8.90
N SER A 406 -12.96 -1.43 -9.02
CA SER A 406 -13.89 -2.36 -8.39
C SER A 406 -13.17 -3.28 -7.42
N GLN A 407 -12.06 -2.80 -6.85
CA GLN A 407 -11.32 -3.47 -5.79
C GLN A 407 -10.66 -4.79 -6.21
N ASN A 408 -10.51 -5.04 -7.50
CA ASN A 408 -9.77 -6.19 -8.01
C ASN A 408 -8.38 -5.78 -8.49
N PHE A 409 -7.51 -6.77 -8.60
CA PHE A 409 -6.22 -6.60 -9.26
C PHE A 409 -5.80 -7.86 -10.00
N ILE A 410 -4.89 -7.68 -10.95
CA ILE A 410 -4.18 -8.76 -11.64
C ILE A 410 -2.68 -8.53 -11.54
N VAL A 411 -1.90 -9.60 -11.48
CA VAL A 411 -0.42 -9.55 -11.47
C VAL A 411 0.08 -10.21 -12.74
N ALA A 412 0.76 -9.49 -13.63
CA ALA A 412 1.25 -10.04 -14.88
C ALA A 412 2.70 -9.61 -15.18
N PRO A 413 3.45 -10.38 -15.98
CA PRO A 413 4.76 -9.94 -16.48
C PRO A 413 4.63 -8.68 -17.33
N GLU A 414 5.55 -7.73 -17.16
CA GLU A 414 5.52 -6.42 -17.83
C GLU A 414 5.51 -6.53 -19.37
N ASP A 415 6.24 -7.48 -19.94
CA ASP A 415 6.39 -7.69 -21.39
C ASP A 415 5.16 -8.32 -22.06
N LYS A 416 4.19 -8.79 -21.27
CA LYS A 416 3.07 -9.63 -21.75
C LYS A 416 1.69 -9.02 -21.51
N LEU A 417 1.63 -7.80 -20.99
CA LEU A 417 0.37 -7.08 -20.77
C LEU A 417 0.02 -6.22 -21.98
N PRO A 418 -1.08 -6.51 -22.69
CA PRO A 418 -1.65 -5.57 -23.65
C PRO A 418 -2.03 -4.26 -22.95
N GLU A 419 -1.74 -3.11 -23.58
CA GLU A 419 -2.03 -1.77 -23.05
C GLU A 419 -3.52 -1.57 -22.68
N VAL A 420 -4.43 -2.38 -23.25
CA VAL A 420 -5.88 -2.34 -22.96
C VAL A 420 -6.22 -2.53 -21.48
N PHE A 421 -5.38 -3.23 -20.71
CA PHE A 421 -5.59 -3.42 -19.27
C PHE A 421 -5.26 -2.18 -18.45
N GLU A 422 -4.55 -1.22 -19.06
CA GLU A 422 -4.12 0.01 -18.40
C GLU A 422 -4.93 1.22 -18.83
N CYS A 423 -6.05 0.99 -19.53
CA CYS A 423 -6.87 2.07 -20.06
C CYS A 423 -7.83 2.61 -18.99
N LYS A 424 -7.77 3.92 -18.70
CA LYS A 424 -8.57 4.59 -17.65
C LYS A 424 -10.08 4.49 -17.87
N THR A 425 -10.52 4.48 -19.12
CA THR A 425 -11.95 4.32 -19.49
C THR A 425 -12.35 2.86 -19.70
N CYS A 426 -11.36 1.97 -19.82
CA CYS A 426 -11.56 0.54 -20.05
C CYS A 426 -11.35 -0.29 -18.78
N THR A 427 -10.95 0.31 -17.66
CA THR A 427 -11.04 -0.30 -16.31
C THR A 427 -12.51 -0.43 -15.92
N VAL A 428 -13.20 -1.29 -16.66
CA VAL A 428 -14.40 -2.00 -16.26
C VAL A 428 -13.99 -2.95 -15.15
N ASP A 429 -14.89 -3.19 -14.20
CA ASP A 429 -14.74 -4.24 -13.19
C ASP A 429 -14.13 -5.49 -13.83
N PHE A 430 -12.95 -5.91 -13.35
CA PHE A 430 -12.26 -7.07 -13.90
C PHE A 430 -13.08 -8.34 -13.80
N ARG A 431 -14.08 -8.40 -12.90
CA ARG A 431 -15.07 -9.49 -12.79
C ARG A 431 -16.04 -9.55 -13.98
N GLU A 432 -16.07 -8.52 -14.83
CA GLU A 432 -16.89 -8.45 -16.04
C GLU A 432 -16.03 -8.27 -17.31
N SER A 433 -14.69 -8.25 -17.17
CA SER A 433 -13.77 -7.98 -18.28
C SER A 433 -13.66 -9.15 -19.25
N LYS A 434 -14.39 -9.06 -20.37
CA LYS A 434 -14.27 -10.02 -21.48
C LYS A 434 -12.83 -10.18 -21.98
N VAL A 435 -12.06 -9.10 -22.01
CA VAL A 435 -10.65 -9.13 -22.44
C VAL A 435 -9.79 -9.96 -21.49
N LEU A 436 -9.98 -9.80 -20.17
CA LEU A 436 -9.31 -10.63 -19.17
C LEU A 436 -9.74 -12.10 -19.28
N PHE A 437 -11.01 -12.35 -19.59
CA PHE A 437 -11.56 -13.69 -19.75
C PHE A 437 -10.91 -14.40 -20.94
N ASP A 438 -10.93 -13.76 -22.10
CA ASP A 438 -10.34 -14.27 -23.34
C ASP A 438 -8.83 -14.50 -23.18
N TYR A 439 -8.13 -13.56 -22.53
CA TYR A 439 -6.70 -13.66 -22.24
C TYR A 439 -6.39 -14.86 -21.34
N SER A 440 -7.13 -14.99 -20.23
CA SER A 440 -6.91 -16.06 -19.24
C SER A 440 -7.21 -17.43 -19.84
N THR A 441 -8.31 -17.54 -20.59
CA THR A 441 -8.68 -18.73 -21.36
C THR A 441 -7.57 -19.11 -22.34
N ALA A 442 -7.13 -18.17 -23.17
CA ALA A 442 -6.07 -18.40 -24.15
C ALA A 442 -4.74 -18.80 -23.48
N ARG A 443 -4.42 -18.21 -22.32
CA ARG A 443 -3.23 -18.57 -21.53
C ARG A 443 -3.30 -20.03 -21.07
N ILE A 444 -4.43 -20.46 -20.50
CA ILE A 444 -4.63 -21.84 -20.03
C ILE A 444 -4.49 -22.81 -21.22
N LEU A 445 -5.23 -22.58 -22.31
CA LEU A 445 -5.23 -23.45 -23.48
C LEU A 445 -3.87 -23.51 -24.19
N LYS A 446 -3.11 -22.41 -24.24
CA LYS A 446 -1.81 -22.35 -24.90
C LYS A 446 -0.69 -23.01 -24.10
N LYS A 447 -0.77 -22.96 -22.76
CA LYS A 447 0.31 -23.41 -21.86
C LYS A 447 0.07 -24.78 -21.22
N SER A 448 -1.03 -25.44 -21.55
CA SER A 448 -1.39 -26.77 -21.03
C SER A 448 -1.99 -27.63 -22.15
N LYS A 449 -2.35 -28.87 -21.82
CA LYS A 449 -3.12 -29.76 -22.70
C LYS A 449 -4.61 -29.74 -22.41
N ILE A 450 -5.09 -28.79 -21.62
CA ILE A 450 -6.51 -28.61 -21.33
C ILE A 450 -7.24 -28.29 -22.64
N GLN A 451 -8.26 -29.08 -22.94
CA GLN A 451 -9.05 -28.99 -24.18
C GLN A 451 -10.40 -28.33 -23.91
N HIS A 452 -10.90 -28.45 -22.69
CA HIS A 452 -12.20 -27.94 -22.29
C HIS A 452 -12.10 -27.24 -20.93
N ILE A 453 -12.66 -26.04 -20.85
CA ILE A 453 -12.81 -25.26 -19.62
C ILE A 453 -14.30 -25.01 -19.43
N GLU A 454 -14.85 -25.45 -18.31
CA GLU A 454 -16.20 -25.19 -17.86
C GLU A 454 -16.10 -24.32 -16.61
N ILE A 455 -16.75 -23.17 -16.58
CA ILE A 455 -16.74 -22.25 -15.44
C ILE A 455 -18.17 -21.81 -15.13
N ASP A 456 -18.54 -21.85 -13.85
CA ASP A 456 -19.87 -21.45 -13.40
C ASP A 456 -20.06 -19.95 -13.34
N SER A 457 -18.99 -19.21 -13.01
CA SER A 457 -18.99 -17.76 -13.06
C SER A 457 -18.35 -17.26 -14.34
N ASP A 458 -18.97 -16.24 -14.93
CA ASP A 458 -18.31 -15.45 -15.97
C ASP A 458 -17.19 -14.55 -15.39
N ASN A 459 -16.64 -14.86 -14.20
CA ASN A 459 -15.68 -14.05 -13.48
C ASN A 459 -14.23 -14.28 -14.00
N PRO A 460 -13.68 -13.35 -14.78
CA PRO A 460 -12.36 -13.49 -15.38
C PRO A 460 -11.21 -13.47 -14.37
N VAL A 461 -11.39 -12.84 -13.21
CA VAL A 461 -10.37 -12.78 -12.15
C VAL A 461 -10.09 -14.17 -11.59
N VAL A 462 -11.15 -14.97 -11.40
CA VAL A 462 -11.02 -16.38 -10.98
C VAL A 462 -10.21 -17.15 -12.01
N LEU A 463 -10.58 -17.03 -13.29
CA LEU A 463 -9.89 -17.75 -14.37
C LEU A 463 -8.43 -17.32 -14.50
N TYR A 464 -8.15 -16.02 -14.36
CA TYR A 464 -6.78 -15.49 -14.35
C TYR A 464 -5.97 -16.09 -13.21
N ARG A 465 -6.52 -16.10 -11.99
CA ARG A 465 -5.88 -16.72 -10.82
C ARG A 465 -5.56 -18.19 -11.08
N ILE A 466 -6.54 -18.98 -11.51
CA ILE A 466 -6.33 -20.40 -11.85
C ILE A 466 -5.22 -20.57 -12.91
N SER A 467 -5.16 -19.69 -13.92
CA SER A 467 -4.08 -19.73 -14.93
C SER A 467 -2.69 -19.55 -14.34
N GLN A 468 -2.54 -18.70 -13.31
CA GLN A 468 -1.27 -18.53 -12.59
C GLN A 468 -0.95 -19.73 -11.71
N MET A 469 -1.96 -20.34 -11.08
CA MET A 469 -1.80 -21.54 -10.27
C MET A 469 -1.31 -22.73 -11.12
N LEU A 470 -1.88 -22.88 -12.33
CA LEU A 470 -1.44 -23.88 -13.30
C LEU A 470 0.02 -23.68 -13.72
N ASP A 471 0.48 -22.43 -13.87
CA ASP A 471 1.89 -22.15 -14.21
C ASP A 471 2.89 -22.62 -13.14
N LYS A 472 2.46 -22.82 -11.89
CA LYS A 472 3.29 -23.34 -10.78
C LYS A 472 3.40 -24.87 -10.77
N LEU A 473 2.53 -25.58 -11.50
CA LEU A 473 2.57 -27.03 -11.55
C LEU A 473 3.77 -27.53 -12.37
N PRO A 474 4.39 -28.66 -11.99
CA PRO A 474 5.34 -29.34 -12.86
C PRO A 474 4.72 -29.62 -14.23
N PRO A 475 5.49 -29.51 -15.33
CA PRO A 475 4.96 -29.67 -16.67
C PRO A 475 4.17 -30.97 -16.88
N ALA A 476 4.64 -32.10 -16.31
CA ALA A 476 3.98 -33.39 -16.45
C ALA A 476 2.59 -33.43 -15.80
N ILE A 477 2.45 -32.87 -14.59
CA ILE A 477 1.16 -32.76 -13.88
C ILE A 477 0.24 -31.76 -14.58
N LYS A 478 0.75 -30.62 -15.01
CA LYS A 478 -0.07 -29.64 -15.74
C LYS A 478 -0.63 -30.25 -17.04
N ASP A 479 0.20 -30.97 -17.78
CA ASP A 479 -0.16 -31.59 -19.06
C ASP A 479 -1.05 -32.83 -18.89
N SER A 480 -1.20 -33.37 -17.69
CA SER A 480 -2.10 -34.51 -17.45
C SER A 480 -3.56 -34.10 -17.35
N ILE A 481 -3.84 -32.82 -17.10
CA ILE A 481 -5.20 -32.28 -17.01
C ILE A 481 -5.73 -32.06 -18.44
N LEU A 482 -6.85 -32.69 -18.78
CA LEU A 482 -7.50 -32.51 -20.08
C LEU A 482 -8.73 -31.61 -20.01
N GLU A 483 -9.42 -31.61 -18.88
CA GLU A 483 -10.64 -30.82 -18.67
C GLU A 483 -10.55 -30.12 -17.31
N LEU A 484 -10.94 -28.84 -17.28
CA LEU A 484 -10.96 -28.03 -16.08
C LEU A 484 -12.37 -27.52 -15.84
N GLN A 485 -12.95 -27.87 -14.69
CA GLN A 485 -14.27 -27.40 -14.28
C GLN A 485 -14.13 -26.55 -13.01
N ILE A 486 -14.47 -25.26 -13.10
CA ILE A 486 -14.40 -24.30 -11.99
C ILE A 486 -15.83 -23.97 -11.57
N VAL A 487 -16.21 -24.29 -10.35
CA VAL A 487 -17.60 -24.18 -9.89
C VAL A 487 -17.73 -23.36 -8.62
N SER A 488 -18.94 -22.89 -8.32
CA SER A 488 -19.20 -22.28 -7.02
C SER A 488 -19.02 -23.30 -5.89
N LYS A 489 -18.68 -22.82 -4.68
CA LYS A 489 -18.45 -23.68 -3.51
C LYS A 489 -19.65 -24.57 -3.16
N SER A 490 -20.87 -24.08 -3.36
CA SER A 490 -22.10 -24.86 -3.15
C SER A 490 -22.25 -26.03 -4.14
N ARG A 491 -21.77 -25.88 -5.37
CA ARG A 491 -21.83 -26.92 -6.41
C ARG A 491 -20.73 -27.96 -6.29
N ILE A 492 -19.64 -27.70 -5.54
CA ILE A 492 -18.64 -28.74 -5.24
C ILE A 492 -19.28 -29.94 -4.56
N HIS A 493 -20.18 -29.73 -3.59
CA HIS A 493 -20.81 -30.86 -2.90
C HIS A 493 -21.73 -31.69 -3.79
N GLU A 494 -22.40 -31.04 -4.75
CA GLU A 494 -23.23 -31.70 -5.75
C GLU A 494 -22.40 -32.59 -6.69
N LEU A 495 -21.26 -32.07 -7.15
CA LEU A 495 -20.45 -32.72 -8.20
C LEU A 495 -19.42 -33.71 -7.65
N CYS A 496 -18.80 -33.38 -6.52
CA CYS A 496 -17.69 -34.13 -5.91
C CYS A 496 -18.09 -34.91 -4.65
N GLY A 497 -19.25 -34.61 -4.05
CA GLY A 497 -19.76 -35.24 -2.83
C GLY A 497 -19.59 -34.37 -1.59
N GLU A 498 -20.32 -34.72 -0.52
CA GLU A 498 -20.34 -33.93 0.71
C GLU A 498 -18.95 -33.79 1.36
N LYS A 499 -18.67 -32.59 1.86
CA LYS A 499 -17.43 -32.20 2.56
C LYS A 499 -16.14 -32.36 1.73
N THR A 500 -16.24 -32.55 0.42
CA THR A 500 -15.07 -32.51 -0.48
C THR A 500 -14.67 -31.07 -0.79
N GLY A 501 -13.38 -30.84 -1.04
CA GLY A 501 -12.84 -29.55 -1.50
C GLY A 501 -12.78 -29.46 -3.02
N GLY A 502 -12.60 -30.59 -3.71
CA GLY A 502 -12.52 -30.76 -5.15
C GLY A 502 -12.58 -32.24 -5.49
N CYS A 503 -12.51 -32.57 -6.77
CA CYS A 503 -12.39 -33.95 -7.22
C CYS A 503 -11.76 -34.06 -8.61
N ALA A 504 -11.21 -35.23 -8.91
CA ALA A 504 -10.71 -35.58 -10.23
C ALA A 504 -11.40 -36.83 -10.80
N LYS A 505 -11.65 -36.83 -12.11
CA LYS A 505 -12.31 -37.94 -12.82
C LYS A 505 -11.34 -38.64 -13.77
N SER A 506 -11.08 -39.92 -13.54
CA SER A 506 -10.11 -40.72 -14.31
C SER A 506 -10.42 -40.80 -15.81
N SER A 507 -11.67 -41.04 -16.17
CA SER A 507 -12.07 -41.29 -17.57
C SER A 507 -11.82 -40.11 -18.51
N SER A 508 -11.92 -38.88 -18.01
CA SER A 508 -11.74 -37.66 -18.81
C SER A 508 -10.53 -36.84 -18.36
N ARG A 509 -9.81 -37.28 -17.32
CA ARG A 509 -8.76 -36.50 -16.65
C ARG A 509 -9.21 -35.06 -16.37
N ARG A 510 -10.46 -34.95 -15.90
CA ARG A 510 -11.08 -33.70 -15.49
C ARG A 510 -10.74 -33.42 -14.04
N ILE A 511 -10.40 -32.18 -13.71
CA ILE A 511 -10.46 -31.69 -12.32
C ILE A 511 -11.65 -30.75 -12.16
N THR A 512 -12.33 -30.86 -11.02
CA THR A 512 -13.42 -29.98 -10.59
C THR A 512 -13.01 -29.31 -9.29
N ILE A 513 -12.89 -27.97 -9.31
CA ILE A 513 -12.37 -27.16 -8.19
C ILE A 513 -13.26 -25.93 -7.97
N PRO A 514 -13.32 -25.38 -6.75
CA PRO A 514 -14.12 -24.20 -6.49
C PRO A 514 -13.44 -22.92 -6.98
N GLU A 515 -14.22 -21.85 -7.16
CA GLU A 515 -13.73 -20.51 -7.50
C GLU A 515 -12.72 -19.93 -6.49
N ASP A 516 -12.71 -20.41 -5.25
CA ASP A 516 -11.77 -20.03 -4.18
C ASP A 516 -10.67 -21.09 -3.96
N ALA A 517 -10.46 -22.01 -4.91
CA ALA A 517 -9.44 -23.04 -4.81
C ALA A 517 -8.04 -22.47 -4.53
N SER A 518 -7.31 -23.15 -3.64
CA SER A 518 -5.91 -22.87 -3.29
C SER A 518 -4.93 -23.62 -4.19
N ASP A 519 -3.67 -23.17 -4.25
CA ASP A 519 -2.58 -23.85 -4.99
C ASP A 519 -2.48 -25.33 -4.59
N LYS A 520 -2.58 -25.57 -3.29
CA LYS A 520 -2.59 -26.88 -2.66
C LYS A 520 -3.70 -27.78 -3.21
N LEU A 521 -4.93 -27.29 -3.25
CA LEU A 521 -6.07 -28.07 -3.74
C LEU A 521 -5.94 -28.34 -5.25
N LEU A 522 -5.57 -27.33 -6.04
CA LEU A 522 -5.40 -27.50 -7.49
C LEU A 522 -4.30 -28.54 -7.79
N TYR A 523 -3.17 -28.51 -7.07
CA TYR A 523 -2.11 -29.50 -7.24
C TYR A 523 -2.58 -30.90 -6.80
N HIS A 524 -3.28 -31.00 -5.67
CA HIS A 524 -3.87 -32.26 -5.20
C HIS A 524 -4.74 -32.91 -6.29
N GLU A 525 -5.70 -32.18 -6.85
CA GLU A 525 -6.58 -32.72 -7.89
C GLU A 525 -5.83 -33.00 -9.20
N ALA A 526 -4.84 -32.16 -9.55
CA ALA A 526 -4.02 -32.39 -10.73
C ALA A 526 -3.16 -33.66 -10.61
N ALA A 527 -2.62 -33.96 -9.41
CA ALA A 527 -1.84 -35.17 -9.16
C ALA A 527 -2.68 -36.46 -9.30
N HIS A 528 -3.98 -36.42 -8.98
CA HIS A 528 -4.89 -37.50 -9.34
C HIS A 528 -4.93 -37.72 -10.85
N THR A 529 -5.10 -36.66 -11.65
CA THR A 529 -5.12 -36.79 -13.13
C THR A 529 -3.83 -37.35 -13.71
N PHE A 530 -2.67 -36.99 -13.13
CA PHE A 530 -1.39 -37.50 -13.57
C PHE A 530 -1.22 -38.97 -13.21
N THR A 531 -1.64 -39.36 -12.01
CA THR A 531 -1.67 -40.78 -11.60
C THR A 531 -2.59 -41.59 -12.52
N PHE A 532 -3.78 -41.07 -12.84
CA PHE A 532 -4.69 -41.71 -13.80
C PHE A 532 -4.06 -41.85 -15.18
N GLN A 533 -3.31 -40.85 -15.64
CA GLN A 533 -2.59 -40.92 -16.90
C GLN A 533 -1.52 -42.02 -16.88
N LEU A 534 -0.73 -42.12 -15.81
CA LEU A 534 0.28 -43.19 -15.65
C LEU A 534 -0.36 -44.59 -15.63
N ASP A 535 -1.60 -44.69 -15.13
CA ASP A 535 -2.39 -45.91 -15.13
C ASP A 535 -3.19 -46.16 -16.44
N HIS A 536 -3.51 -45.13 -17.24
CA HIS A 536 -4.36 -45.24 -18.45
C HIS A 536 -3.62 -45.15 -19.79
N ASP A 537 -2.48 -44.43 -19.88
CA ASP A 537 -1.65 -44.39 -21.09
C ASP A 537 -1.19 -45.82 -21.51
N GLU A 538 -1.42 -46.81 -20.64
CA GLU A 538 -1.37 -48.24 -20.91
C GLU A 538 -2.34 -48.77 -21.98
N GLN A 539 -3.59 -48.26 -22.07
CA GLN A 539 -4.68 -49.06 -22.63
C GLN A 539 -5.06 -48.76 -24.09
N LEU A 540 -4.79 -47.55 -24.61
CA LEU A 540 -5.42 -47.12 -25.87
C LEU A 540 -4.48 -46.58 -26.96
N GLY A 541 -3.21 -46.27 -26.65
CA GLY A 541 -2.27 -45.70 -27.62
C GLY A 541 -0.91 -46.39 -27.72
N ASP A 542 -0.50 -47.10 -26.67
CA ASP A 542 0.88 -47.55 -26.54
C ASP A 542 1.13 -48.89 -27.22
N GLU A 543 0.16 -49.80 -27.36
CA GLU A 543 0.45 -51.08 -28.02
C GLU A 543 0.84 -50.89 -29.50
N GLU A 544 0.12 -50.04 -30.23
CA GLU A 544 0.37 -49.78 -31.65
C GLU A 544 1.62 -48.91 -31.85
N LYS A 545 1.80 -47.84 -31.06
CA LYS A 545 3.03 -47.03 -31.08
C LYS A 545 4.27 -47.82 -30.63
N ARG A 546 4.15 -48.70 -29.63
CA ARG A 546 5.20 -49.63 -29.18
C ARG A 546 5.49 -50.69 -30.24
N LYS A 547 4.48 -51.24 -30.92
CA LYS A 547 4.67 -52.13 -32.08
C LYS A 547 5.42 -51.42 -33.18
N LEU A 548 5.03 -50.19 -33.53
CA LEU A 548 5.71 -49.35 -34.54
C LEU A 548 7.14 -48.98 -34.11
N TYR A 549 7.37 -48.64 -32.85
CA TYR A 549 8.69 -48.35 -32.30
C TYR A 549 9.61 -49.59 -32.31
N GLN A 550 9.10 -50.75 -31.89
CA GLN A 550 9.85 -52.00 -31.95
C GLN A 550 10.16 -52.42 -33.38
N LEU A 551 9.21 -52.23 -34.30
CA LEU A 551 9.41 -52.47 -35.73
C LEU A 551 10.49 -51.53 -36.28
N TYR A 552 10.42 -50.24 -35.94
CA TYR A 552 11.42 -49.23 -36.30
C TYR A 552 12.81 -49.59 -35.76
N LYS A 553 12.94 -49.97 -34.49
CA LYS A 553 14.23 -50.37 -33.88
C LYS A 553 14.80 -51.65 -34.49
N LYS A 554 13.95 -52.65 -34.77
CA LYS A 554 14.36 -53.85 -35.50
C LYS A 554 14.88 -53.51 -36.90
N ARG A 555 14.20 -52.59 -37.61
CA ARG A 555 14.61 -52.09 -38.92
C ARG A 555 15.95 -51.34 -38.85
N GLU A 556 16.13 -50.44 -37.88
CA GLU A 556 17.37 -49.68 -37.64
C GLU A 556 18.56 -50.62 -37.37
N LEU A 557 18.36 -51.64 -36.53
CA LEU A 557 19.38 -52.64 -36.20
C LEU A 557 19.72 -53.54 -37.39
N ALA A 558 18.72 -53.94 -38.18
CA ALA A 558 18.94 -54.76 -39.36
C ALA A 558 19.72 -54.00 -40.45
N ILE A 559 19.40 -52.71 -40.66
CA ILE A 559 20.19 -51.82 -41.53
C ILE A 559 21.64 -51.74 -41.05
N LYS A 560 21.87 -51.54 -39.73
CA LYS A 560 23.22 -51.53 -39.15
C LYS A 560 23.98 -52.84 -39.33
N ARG A 561 23.28 -53.96 -39.48
CA ARG A 561 23.85 -55.30 -39.74
C ARG A 561 24.00 -55.63 -41.24
N GLY A 562 23.72 -54.68 -42.12
CA GLY A 562 23.84 -54.88 -43.58
C GLY A 562 22.71 -55.66 -44.22
N VAL A 563 21.55 -55.79 -43.54
CA VAL A 563 20.37 -56.44 -44.12
C VAL A 563 19.78 -55.52 -45.20
N PRO A 564 19.56 -56.00 -46.45
CA PRO A 564 19.02 -55.19 -47.53
C PRO A 564 17.63 -54.63 -47.19
N THR A 565 17.42 -53.33 -47.40
CA THR A 565 16.15 -52.63 -47.13
C THR A 565 14.90 -53.31 -47.71
N PRO A 566 14.91 -53.91 -48.92
CA PRO A 566 13.73 -54.60 -49.48
C PRO A 566 13.28 -55.84 -48.71
N SER A 567 14.11 -56.36 -47.79
CA SER A 567 13.79 -57.52 -46.96
C SER A 567 13.22 -57.15 -45.58
N LEU A 568 13.07 -55.86 -45.29
CA LEU A 568 12.53 -55.35 -44.03
C LEU A 568 11.05 -54.97 -44.21
N PRO A 569 10.22 -55.10 -43.15
CA PRO A 569 8.84 -54.62 -43.20
C PRO A 569 8.77 -53.16 -43.63
N GLU A 570 7.93 -52.86 -44.62
CA GLU A 570 7.70 -51.48 -45.06
C GLU A 570 7.04 -50.69 -43.92
N MET A 571 7.57 -49.49 -43.70
CA MET A 571 6.93 -48.48 -42.84
C MET A 571 6.85 -47.20 -43.66
N SER A 572 5.68 -46.56 -43.64
CA SER A 572 5.44 -45.24 -44.19
C SER A 572 6.25 -44.18 -43.45
N GLN A 573 6.46 -43.02 -44.08
CA GLN A 573 7.13 -41.88 -43.45
C GLN A 573 6.38 -41.38 -42.19
N PHE A 574 5.05 -41.49 -42.19
CA PHE A 574 4.23 -41.16 -41.03
C PHE A 574 4.48 -42.12 -39.87
N GLU A 575 4.51 -43.43 -40.11
CA GLU A 575 4.81 -44.44 -39.09
C GLU A 575 6.23 -44.31 -38.55
N ILE A 576 7.20 -43.94 -39.40
CA ILE A 576 8.58 -43.66 -38.96
C ILE A 576 8.61 -42.41 -38.08
N ALA A 577 7.89 -41.35 -38.44
CA ALA A 577 7.80 -40.13 -37.64
C ALA A 577 7.11 -40.38 -36.29
N LEU A 578 6.02 -41.15 -36.29
CA LEU A 578 5.28 -41.55 -35.10
C LEU A 578 6.10 -42.47 -34.18
N ALA A 579 6.89 -43.39 -34.75
CA ALA A 579 7.81 -44.22 -34.00
C ALA A 579 8.98 -43.41 -33.43
N LYS A 580 9.50 -42.42 -34.16
CA LYS A 580 10.59 -41.55 -33.66
C LYS A 580 10.13 -40.58 -32.58
N SER A 581 8.88 -40.13 -32.60
CA SER A 581 8.31 -39.29 -31.54
C SER A 581 7.91 -40.07 -30.30
N TYR A 582 7.75 -41.40 -30.42
CA TYR A 582 7.60 -42.29 -29.27
C TYR A 582 8.91 -42.36 -28.50
N THR A 583 8.97 -41.61 -27.41
CA THR A 583 9.94 -41.84 -26.35
C THR A 583 9.30 -42.85 -25.43
N PRO A 584 9.80 -44.10 -25.32
CA PRO A 584 9.26 -45.02 -24.34
C PRO A 584 9.28 -44.32 -23.00
N SER A 585 8.11 -44.12 -22.40
CA SER A 585 8.02 -43.89 -20.96
C SER A 585 8.93 -44.94 -20.33
N ARG A 586 9.92 -44.51 -19.54
CA ARG A 586 10.87 -45.44 -18.89
C ARG A 586 10.14 -46.46 -18.01
N ALA A 587 8.92 -46.14 -17.62
CA ALA A 587 8.05 -46.99 -16.84
C ALA A 587 7.08 -47.76 -17.74
N SER A 588 7.07 -49.08 -17.56
CA SER A 588 5.97 -49.91 -18.00
C SER A 588 4.64 -49.43 -17.40
N PRO A 589 3.52 -49.62 -18.12
CA PRO A 589 2.18 -49.62 -17.59
C PRO A 589 2.09 -50.00 -16.09
N GLY A 590 1.61 -49.05 -15.26
CA GLY A 590 1.25 -49.31 -13.88
C GLY A 590 2.46 -49.52 -12.98
N GLU A 591 3.67 -49.38 -13.52
CA GLU A 591 4.92 -49.51 -12.78
C GLU A 591 5.04 -48.44 -11.71
N PHE A 592 4.57 -47.21 -11.98
CA PHE A 592 4.52 -46.17 -10.96
C PHE A 592 3.71 -46.63 -9.75
N ARG A 593 2.45 -47.03 -9.99
CA ARG A 593 1.54 -47.48 -8.96
C ARG A 593 2.09 -48.71 -8.23
N LYS A 594 2.63 -49.67 -8.95
CA LYS A 594 3.24 -50.87 -8.37
C LYS A 594 4.43 -50.54 -7.47
N LYS A 595 5.38 -49.71 -7.94
CA LYS A 595 6.51 -49.23 -7.12
C LYS A 595 6.01 -48.49 -5.88
N TRP A 596 4.96 -47.68 -6.03
CA TRP A 596 4.36 -46.98 -4.91
C TRP A 596 3.75 -47.93 -3.87
N GLU A 597 2.96 -48.93 -4.30
CA GLU A 597 2.39 -49.96 -3.43
C GLU A 597 3.50 -50.78 -2.73
N GLU A 598 4.58 -51.13 -3.45
CA GLU A 598 5.75 -51.81 -2.89
C GLU A 598 6.44 -50.98 -1.79
N ILE A 599 6.61 -49.67 -2.00
CA ILE A 599 7.18 -48.75 -1.00
C ILE A 599 6.22 -48.57 0.18
N ALA A 600 4.93 -48.37 -0.08
CA ALA A 600 3.94 -48.11 0.95
C ALA A 600 3.76 -49.33 1.88
N GLY A 601 3.67 -50.53 1.30
CA GLY A 601 3.29 -51.76 1.99
C GLY A 601 1.80 -51.79 2.35
N ASP A 602 1.43 -52.64 3.32
CA ASP A 602 0.05 -52.78 3.80
C ASP A 602 -0.28 -51.70 4.86
N VAL A 603 -0.48 -50.46 4.39
CA VAL A 603 -0.72 -49.28 5.25
C VAL A 603 -2.08 -48.62 5.05
N TYR A 604 -2.72 -48.81 3.90
CA TYR A 604 -3.96 -48.12 3.60
C TYR A 604 -5.11 -48.64 4.45
N GLY A 605 -5.84 -47.73 5.10
CA GLY A 605 -6.91 -48.08 6.04
C GLY A 605 -6.44 -48.36 7.47
N LYS A 606 -5.12 -48.37 7.73
CA LYS A 606 -4.57 -48.68 9.06
C LYS A 606 -4.78 -47.53 10.05
N ASP A 607 -5.36 -47.86 11.20
CA ASP A 607 -5.61 -46.95 12.34
C ASP A 607 -6.33 -45.64 11.97
N LEU A 608 -7.16 -45.65 10.93
CA LEU A 608 -7.95 -44.48 10.54
C LEU A 608 -9.14 -44.27 11.47
N GLY A 609 -9.51 -43.01 11.67
CA GLY A 609 -10.72 -42.60 12.39
C GLY A 609 -11.99 -42.81 11.57
N GLU A 610 -13.05 -42.11 11.97
CA GLU A 610 -14.34 -42.15 11.26
C GLU A 610 -14.21 -41.55 9.85
N LYS A 611 -14.87 -42.20 8.88
CA LYS A 611 -14.92 -41.76 7.49
C LYS A 611 -15.96 -40.66 7.34
N VAL A 612 -15.51 -39.41 7.33
CA VAL A 612 -16.38 -38.23 7.35
C VAL A 612 -16.48 -37.51 6.00
N ILE A 613 -15.55 -37.74 5.06
CA ILE A 613 -15.56 -37.11 3.73
C ILE A 613 -16.19 -38.05 2.73
N ALA A 614 -17.32 -37.64 2.15
CA ALA A 614 -18.16 -38.45 1.26
C ALA A 614 -18.43 -39.87 1.78
N ASP A 615 -18.48 -40.05 3.11
CA ASP A 615 -18.61 -41.33 3.83
C ASP A 615 -17.55 -42.39 3.45
N ARG A 616 -16.40 -41.96 2.93
CA ARG A 616 -15.37 -42.85 2.36
C ARG A 616 -13.98 -42.62 2.94
N ASN A 617 -13.63 -41.36 3.23
CA ASN A 617 -12.29 -40.99 3.67
C ASN A 617 -12.29 -40.46 5.10
N ALA A 618 -11.37 -40.95 5.93
CA ALA A 618 -11.10 -40.43 7.26
C ALA A 618 -10.12 -39.24 7.19
N VAL A 619 -10.33 -38.22 8.03
CA VAL A 619 -9.46 -37.03 8.12
C VAL A 619 -8.51 -37.06 9.32
N SER A 620 -8.74 -37.98 10.25
CA SER A 620 -7.95 -38.19 11.46
C SER A 620 -7.57 -39.66 11.62
N TRP A 621 -6.56 -39.92 12.43
CA TRP A 621 -6.29 -41.26 12.96
C TRP A 621 -7.35 -41.63 14.00
N SER A 622 -7.39 -42.91 14.38
CA SER A 622 -8.28 -43.47 15.41
C SER A 622 -8.08 -42.84 16.80
N ASP A 623 -6.92 -42.24 17.06
CA ASP A 623 -6.62 -41.46 18.27
C ASP A 623 -6.96 -39.95 18.13
N GLY A 624 -7.53 -39.55 16.99
CA GLY A 624 -7.86 -38.15 16.68
C GLY A 624 -6.70 -37.32 16.12
N GLY A 625 -5.47 -37.86 16.05
CA GLY A 625 -4.30 -37.13 15.56
C GLY A 625 -4.30 -36.90 14.04
N GLY A 626 -3.53 -35.90 13.59
CA GLY A 626 -3.33 -35.56 12.17
C GLY A 626 -1.91 -35.79 11.64
N ASP A 627 -0.98 -36.20 12.51
CA ASP A 627 0.45 -36.29 12.17
C ASP A 627 0.78 -37.36 11.11
N PRO A 628 1.81 -37.16 10.28
CA PRO A 628 2.40 -38.23 9.46
C PRO A 628 2.67 -39.53 10.23
N ARG A 629 2.17 -40.67 9.71
CA ARG A 629 2.39 -42.03 10.22
C ARG A 629 2.39 -43.03 9.07
N TYR A 630 3.04 -44.17 9.28
CA TYR A 630 3.01 -45.33 8.36
C TYR A 630 3.44 -45.01 6.92
N GLY A 631 4.31 -44.01 6.72
CA GLY A 631 4.70 -43.56 5.39
C GLY A 631 3.64 -42.72 4.65
N CYS A 632 2.51 -42.40 5.29
CA CYS A 632 1.49 -41.46 4.79
C CYS A 632 1.75 -40.07 5.41
N VAL A 633 1.64 -38.98 4.64
CA VAL A 633 1.90 -37.61 5.15
C VAL A 633 0.79 -37.09 6.07
N ARG A 634 -0.40 -37.69 6.02
CA ARG A 634 -1.54 -37.42 6.92
C ARG A 634 -2.58 -38.55 6.84
N PRO A 635 -3.50 -38.69 7.82
CA PRO A 635 -4.54 -39.73 7.79
C PRO A 635 -5.36 -39.73 6.51
N TYR A 636 -5.70 -38.54 5.98
CA TYR A 636 -6.45 -38.41 4.74
C TYR A 636 -5.78 -39.12 3.55
N GLY A 637 -4.47 -38.99 3.40
CA GLY A 637 -3.70 -39.70 2.37
C GLY A 637 -3.68 -41.22 2.57
N CYS A 638 -3.79 -41.69 3.81
CA CYS A 638 -3.73 -43.11 4.12
C CYS A 638 -5.04 -43.88 3.86
N ASN A 639 -6.07 -43.25 3.29
CA ASN A 639 -7.29 -43.94 2.91
C ASN A 639 -7.09 -44.87 1.71
N ASN A 640 -6.29 -44.46 0.72
CA ASN A 640 -5.97 -45.25 -0.47
C ASN A 640 -4.75 -44.66 -1.20
N ILE A 641 -4.22 -45.40 -2.17
CA ILE A 641 -3.03 -45.00 -2.94
C ILE A 641 -3.14 -43.65 -3.65
N TYR A 642 -4.29 -43.33 -4.25
CA TYR A 642 -4.44 -42.09 -5.01
C TYR A 642 -4.40 -40.88 -4.06
N GLU A 643 -5.07 -40.96 -2.92
CA GLU A 643 -5.02 -39.91 -1.89
C GLU A 643 -3.62 -39.78 -1.29
N ASP A 644 -2.90 -40.88 -1.10
CA ASP A 644 -1.52 -40.84 -0.59
C ASP A 644 -0.61 -40.04 -1.54
N ILE A 645 -0.66 -40.34 -2.84
CA ILE A 645 0.11 -39.62 -3.87
C ILE A 645 -0.30 -38.14 -3.91
N ALA A 646 -1.60 -37.85 -3.98
CA ALA A 646 -2.11 -36.48 -4.09
C ALA A 646 -1.83 -35.64 -2.84
N THR A 647 -1.82 -36.25 -1.66
CA THR A 647 -1.45 -35.54 -0.42
C THR A 647 0.05 -35.33 -0.28
N PHE A 648 0.87 -36.22 -0.83
CA PHE A 648 2.33 -36.10 -0.81
C PHE A 648 2.85 -34.88 -1.59
N VAL A 649 2.12 -34.41 -2.59
CA VAL A 649 2.57 -33.24 -3.36
C VAL A 649 2.16 -31.90 -2.73
N GLU A 650 1.29 -31.92 -1.71
CA GLU A 650 0.76 -30.70 -1.09
C GLU A 650 1.82 -29.84 -0.37
N PRO A 651 2.78 -30.40 0.40
CA PRO A 651 3.83 -29.58 1.01
C PRO A 651 4.80 -29.01 -0.05
N ILE A 652 4.96 -29.70 -1.17
CA ILE A 652 5.88 -29.30 -2.26
C ILE A 652 5.39 -28.01 -2.92
N VAL A 653 4.10 -27.91 -3.24
CA VAL A 653 3.54 -26.69 -3.86
C VAL A 653 3.57 -25.49 -2.93
N ASN A 654 3.42 -25.72 -1.63
CA ASN A 654 3.53 -24.68 -0.63
C ASN A 654 4.99 -24.30 -0.32
N LYS A 655 5.97 -24.96 -0.96
CA LYS A 655 7.42 -24.79 -0.69
C LYS A 655 7.77 -25.05 0.78
N ASP A 656 6.94 -25.84 1.48
CA ASP A 656 7.21 -26.29 2.85
C ASP A 656 8.12 -27.53 2.79
N PHE A 657 9.35 -27.30 2.36
CA PHE A 657 10.34 -28.37 2.22
C PHE A 657 10.82 -28.89 3.59
N ALA A 658 10.80 -28.02 4.60
CA ALA A 658 11.16 -28.36 5.98
C ALA A 658 10.24 -29.42 6.58
N PHE A 659 8.96 -29.47 6.18
CA PHE A 659 8.01 -30.53 6.54
C PHE A 659 8.61 -31.94 6.38
N TYR A 660 9.33 -32.19 5.28
CA TYR A 660 9.89 -33.50 4.98
C TYR A 660 11.15 -33.83 5.75
N GLN A 661 11.90 -32.83 6.24
CA GLN A 661 13.21 -33.04 6.84
C GLN A 661 13.14 -33.99 8.03
N ALA A 662 12.17 -33.79 8.93
CA ALA A 662 11.97 -34.67 10.09
C ALA A 662 11.52 -36.09 9.70
N LEU A 663 10.94 -36.28 8.53
CA LEU A 663 10.41 -37.56 8.04
C LEU A 663 11.47 -38.39 7.31
N ILE A 664 12.45 -37.73 6.67
CA ILE A 664 13.47 -38.39 5.83
C ILE A 664 14.87 -38.45 6.46
N THR A 665 15.13 -37.72 7.54
CA THR A 665 16.46 -37.68 8.19
C THR A 665 16.66 -38.87 9.13
N PRO A 666 17.64 -39.77 8.87
CA PRO A 666 17.95 -40.86 9.78
C PRO A 666 18.27 -40.34 11.19
N GLY A 667 17.63 -40.92 12.21
CA GLY A 667 17.79 -40.52 13.62
C GLY A 667 16.74 -39.52 14.12
N SER A 668 15.93 -38.92 13.25
CA SER A 668 14.73 -38.19 13.68
C SER A 668 13.72 -39.13 14.33
N LYS A 669 12.98 -38.66 15.35
CA LYS A 669 11.88 -39.43 15.98
C LYS A 669 10.76 -39.79 15.01
N ARG A 670 10.61 -39.03 13.92
CA ARG A 670 9.57 -39.22 12.90
C ARG A 670 10.11 -39.89 11.63
N TYR A 671 11.36 -40.35 11.65
CA TYR A 671 12.00 -40.96 10.49
C TYR A 671 11.28 -42.24 10.05
N ASP A 672 10.97 -42.32 8.76
CA ASP A 672 10.51 -43.54 8.09
C ASP A 672 11.04 -43.54 6.65
N SER A 673 11.78 -44.57 6.28
CA SER A 673 12.48 -44.65 4.98
C SER A 673 11.53 -44.55 3.78
N ARG A 674 10.25 -44.89 3.97
CA ARG A 674 9.24 -44.81 2.90
C ARG A 674 9.01 -43.39 2.43
N TYR A 675 9.13 -42.38 3.31
CA TYR A 675 8.97 -40.98 2.88
C TYR A 675 10.02 -40.60 1.85
N ARG A 676 11.29 -40.97 2.07
CA ARG A 676 12.37 -40.71 1.12
C ARG A 676 12.15 -41.45 -0.20
N GLN A 677 11.83 -42.74 -0.13
CA GLN A 677 11.58 -43.55 -1.33
C GLN A 677 10.42 -43.02 -2.17
N LYS A 678 9.34 -42.54 -1.54
CA LYS A 678 8.22 -41.90 -2.23
C LYS A 678 8.62 -40.58 -2.89
N LEU A 679 9.40 -39.73 -2.22
CA LEU A 679 9.92 -38.49 -2.81
C LEU A 679 10.82 -38.77 -4.03
N ASP A 680 11.70 -39.76 -3.93
CA ASP A 680 12.56 -40.20 -5.03
C ASP A 680 11.70 -40.66 -6.22
N LEU A 681 10.63 -41.42 -5.96
CA LEU A 681 9.71 -41.91 -6.99
C LEU A 681 8.87 -40.78 -7.62
N LEU A 682 8.36 -39.83 -6.82
CA LEU A 682 7.66 -38.65 -7.34
C LEU A 682 8.57 -37.83 -8.26
N HIS A 683 9.83 -37.64 -7.88
CA HIS A 683 10.82 -36.96 -8.70
C HIS A 683 11.11 -37.72 -10.00
N GLU A 684 11.36 -39.04 -9.92
CA GLU A 684 11.59 -39.90 -11.10
C GLU A 684 10.48 -39.78 -12.15
N TYR A 685 9.22 -39.66 -11.71
CA TYR A 685 8.06 -39.59 -12.59
C TYR A 685 7.60 -38.15 -12.90
N GLY A 686 8.30 -37.12 -12.43
CA GLY A 686 8.01 -35.73 -12.76
C GLY A 686 6.84 -35.10 -12.01
N PHE A 687 6.50 -35.63 -10.83
CA PHE A 687 5.53 -35.00 -9.92
C PHE A 687 6.10 -33.77 -9.22
N MET A 688 7.41 -33.50 -9.33
CA MET A 688 8.08 -32.29 -8.88
C MET A 688 9.29 -32.02 -9.78
N VAL A 689 9.76 -30.78 -9.80
CA VAL A 689 10.97 -30.39 -10.55
C VAL A 689 12.24 -30.68 -9.75
N ASP A 690 13.38 -30.80 -10.44
CA ASP A 690 14.68 -31.07 -9.82
C ASP A 690 15.02 -30.09 -8.69
N GLU A 691 14.71 -28.81 -8.87
CA GLU A 691 14.98 -27.77 -7.88
C GLU A 691 14.25 -28.04 -6.55
N ASP A 692 12.96 -28.34 -6.61
CA ASP A 692 12.15 -28.63 -5.42
C ASP A 692 12.63 -29.91 -4.74
N TYR A 693 12.96 -30.94 -5.52
CA TYR A 693 13.53 -32.18 -4.98
C TYR A 693 14.84 -31.90 -4.24
N GLN A 694 15.78 -31.14 -4.81
CA GLN A 694 17.05 -30.81 -4.14
C GLN A 694 16.84 -29.98 -2.86
N LYS A 695 15.85 -29.08 -2.82
CA LYS A 695 15.51 -28.34 -1.57
C LYS A 695 14.95 -29.26 -0.48
N ILE A 696 14.29 -30.37 -0.86
CA ILE A 696 13.76 -31.37 0.07
C ILE A 696 14.85 -32.35 0.53
N VAL A 697 15.63 -32.91 -0.39
CA VAL A 697 16.54 -34.03 -0.08
C VAL A 697 18.01 -33.66 0.05
N GLY A 698 18.40 -32.48 -0.42
CA GLY A 698 19.76 -31.99 -0.32
C GLY A 698 20.12 -31.69 1.14
N ASP A 699 21.40 -31.82 1.48
CA ASP A 699 21.90 -31.31 2.74
C ASP A 699 21.65 -29.80 2.77
N ILE A 700 20.65 -29.35 3.54
CA ILE A 700 20.47 -27.93 3.83
C ILE A 700 21.73 -27.51 4.60
N LYS A 701 22.68 -26.90 3.89
CA LYS A 701 23.94 -26.43 4.46
C LYS A 701 23.73 -25.23 5.37
#